data_AF-A0A517M0J4-F1
#
_entry.id   AF-A0A517M0J4-F1
#
_cell.length_a   1.000
_cell.length_b   1.000
_cell.length_c   1.000
_cell.angle_alpha   90.00
_cell.angle_beta   90.00
_cell.angle_gamma   90.00
#
_symmetry.space_group_name_H-M   'P 1'
#
loop_
_entity.id
_entity.type
_entity.pdbx_description
1 polymer ?
#
loop_
_entity_poly.entity_id
_entity_poly.type
_entity_poly.pdbx_seq_one_letter_code
_entity_poly.pdbx_strand_id
1 'polypeptide(L)'
;MRIRTLRYSVSLAIIISVGAGAYAADSQSKVEPTADEAAAAETLAGHSYHGEFLNEGPRQAAYLLGGTGAVDFPVTTSNPEAQAFFDQGLGQFYGFWYLEAERSFRQAAKLDPDCAMAYWGAALATHKVQKRARGFIAEAVKRKGDVSKRERMYIEAYDAYLNFDERLKEKEQKKEKDSEEEAGKSDKKPDDKDADKKSDDKDSEKKPVDKDAEKKLEKERKEKRAKEYTEALEAIALAYPDDVEAKALLALQLYDNKGELANPSVLAVDGLMDKVFAVQPMHSAHHFRIHLWDYKKREMALESAALCGPAAPSIAHMWHMPGHIYSGLKRYRDAVWQQEASARVDHAQMIRDGLLPDQIHNFAHNNEWLIRNLNHIGRADDAVDLAINMIQLPRHPKYNTLKKKGSTTYGRLRLVETLTQYERWQQAFELCQGPLLEPTDDDKEQLVRLRLLGAASFMTDRPAAGEEVLADLNARLEKQRNEQKEAGEKAAAEATEKAIDAAAVKKAGQAARQAAEAELTKGAKDAPAETSPAASDDKPTTDEVVAADEKGAEDKPADDDPDVAKQISERVAAAEAEVRKQQIDKESKTIDKARTAARKPFATPINDLVKAIAEVEGFREYAAQDYPAALALLKKGGKDVSPYLLAVCQLRSGDPKTAIATAKKEADKNKNEVLPLAWLADIYAEAGDWMLAKETFESLRALSSDLDLDAAPFARLAPIAAELELEPDWRLAAEPKDDLGERPDLDSLGPFRWHPSPAPSWSLTDSEGKTRSLADYNGRPVVAIFYLGWGCLHCAEQLQAFAPQAEAFAKAGIEIVAISSDGKSDLQKSIDLYDGKPLPFPLISDPNLETFKAYRVFDDFEDQPLHGTFLIDSQGLIRWQDTGFEPFMDPQFVLDEAARLLQP
;
A
#
# COMPACT_ATOMS: atom_id res chain seq x y z
N MET A 1 -11.35 -29.82 -20.31
CA MET A 1 -10.80 -31.07 -20.90
C MET A 1 -10.12 -31.85 -19.78
N ARG A 2 -10.27 -33.18 -19.70
CA ARG A 2 -9.61 -34.01 -18.66
C ARG A 2 -8.59 -34.94 -19.31
N ILE A 3 -7.42 -35.11 -18.70
CA ILE A 3 -6.48 -36.21 -18.96
C ILE A 3 -6.19 -36.92 -17.64
N ARG A 4 -6.12 -38.26 -17.68
CA ARG A 4 -5.86 -39.18 -16.56
C ARG A 4 -4.94 -40.29 -17.08
N THR A 5 -3.81 -40.53 -16.42
CA THR A 5 -2.98 -41.75 -16.51
C THR A 5 -1.81 -41.60 -15.51
N LEU A 6 -1.17 -42.66 -15.01
CA LEU A 6 -1.71 -43.90 -14.43
C LEU A 6 -0.64 -44.44 -13.47
N ARG A 7 -1.00 -45.05 -12.33
CA ARG A 7 -0.02 -45.75 -11.47
C ARG A 7 0.20 -47.17 -11.98
N TYR A 8 1.45 -47.63 -11.93
CA TYR A 8 1.82 -49.04 -12.10
C TYR A 8 2.74 -49.48 -10.97
N SER A 9 2.50 -50.69 -10.46
CA SER A 9 3.34 -51.37 -9.46
C SER A 9 3.63 -52.78 -9.98
N VAL A 10 4.90 -53.20 -9.97
CA VAL A 10 5.31 -54.58 -10.31
C VAL A 10 6.39 -55.03 -9.32
N SER A 11 6.34 -56.31 -8.95
CA SER A 11 7.04 -56.88 -7.79
C SER A 11 8.51 -57.25 -8.05
N LEU A 12 9.26 -57.37 -6.95
CA LEU A 12 10.63 -57.87 -6.88
C LEU A 12 10.72 -59.38 -7.24
N ALA A 13 11.79 -59.79 -7.92
CA ALA A 13 12.20 -61.19 -8.05
C ALA A 13 13.73 -61.31 -8.13
N ILE A 14 14.31 -62.31 -7.45
CA ILE A 14 15.76 -62.53 -7.32
C ILE A 14 16.13 -63.88 -7.92
N ILE A 15 17.16 -63.94 -8.76
CA ILE A 15 17.87 -65.17 -9.14
C ILE A 15 19.38 -64.93 -9.09
N ILE A 16 20.13 -65.95 -8.65
CA ILE A 16 21.57 -65.91 -8.32
C ILE A 16 22.38 -66.61 -9.42
N SER A 17 23.58 -66.08 -9.73
CA SER A 17 24.69 -66.88 -10.26
C SER A 17 26.04 -66.23 -9.88
N VAL A 18 27.11 -67.03 -9.88
CA VAL A 18 28.39 -66.73 -9.18
C VAL A 18 29.55 -66.53 -10.15
N GLY A 19 30.41 -65.54 -9.88
CA GLY A 19 31.74 -65.40 -10.48
C GLY A 19 32.68 -64.67 -9.53
N ALA A 20 33.83 -65.26 -9.21
CA ALA A 20 34.79 -64.72 -8.25
C ALA A 20 36.06 -64.20 -8.95
N GLY A 21 36.54 -63.04 -8.52
CA GLY A 21 37.80 -62.44 -8.96
C GLY A 21 38.09 -61.18 -8.14
N ALA A 22 39.16 -61.20 -7.35
CA ALA A 22 39.46 -60.13 -6.40
C ALA A 22 40.50 -59.14 -6.96
N TYR A 23 40.31 -57.86 -6.67
CA TYR A 23 41.37 -56.94 -6.25
C TYR A 23 40.77 -55.80 -5.42
N ALA A 24 41.51 -55.29 -4.44
CA ALA A 24 41.01 -54.29 -3.50
C ALA A 24 41.40 -52.86 -3.89
N ALA A 25 40.45 -51.94 -3.75
CA ALA A 25 40.68 -50.51 -3.60
C ALA A 25 39.64 -49.99 -2.60
N ASP A 26 40.04 -49.13 -1.68
CA ASP A 26 39.21 -48.75 -0.54
C ASP A 26 38.07 -47.80 -0.96
N SER A 27 36.83 -48.18 -0.69
CA SER A 27 35.64 -47.42 -1.10
C SER A 27 35.13 -46.57 0.05
N GLN A 28 35.22 -45.24 -0.11
CA GLN A 28 34.50 -44.30 0.74
C GLN A 28 33.02 -44.72 0.84
N SER A 29 32.52 -44.87 2.07
CA SER A 29 31.10 -45.13 2.29
C SER A 29 30.29 -43.94 1.78
N LYS A 30 29.53 -44.13 0.69
CA LYS A 30 28.42 -43.24 0.38
C LYS A 30 27.45 -43.33 1.57
N VAL A 31 27.43 -42.27 2.38
CA VAL A 31 26.31 -41.99 3.25
C VAL A 31 25.11 -41.76 2.33
N GLU A 32 24.01 -42.47 2.59
CA GLU A 32 22.74 -42.13 1.92
C GLU A 32 22.29 -40.78 2.49
N PRO A 33 21.91 -39.81 1.64
CA PRO A 33 21.57 -38.47 2.12
C PRO A 33 20.42 -38.55 3.13
N THR A 34 20.47 -37.70 4.16
CA THR A 34 19.38 -37.57 5.13
C THR A 34 18.08 -37.17 4.43
N ALA A 35 16.94 -37.29 5.12
CA ALA A 35 15.67 -36.80 4.59
C ALA A 35 15.74 -35.30 4.22
N ASP A 36 16.52 -34.53 4.98
CA ASP A 36 16.72 -33.10 4.81
C ASP A 36 17.67 -32.81 3.63
N GLU A 37 18.77 -33.56 3.49
CA GLU A 37 19.68 -33.48 2.33
C GLU A 37 18.99 -33.93 1.02
N ALA A 38 18.05 -34.87 1.10
CA ALA A 38 17.25 -35.31 -0.04
C ALA A 38 16.19 -34.26 -0.44
N ALA A 39 15.51 -33.65 0.53
CA ALA A 39 14.64 -32.49 0.29
C ALA A 39 15.45 -31.30 -0.27
N ALA A 40 16.70 -31.14 0.17
CA ALA A 40 17.59 -30.08 -0.29
C ALA A 40 17.99 -30.16 -1.77
N ALA A 41 17.82 -31.33 -2.40
CA ALA A 41 18.11 -31.54 -3.82
C ALA A 41 16.93 -31.23 -4.76
N GLU A 42 15.70 -31.01 -4.25
CA GLU A 42 14.51 -30.77 -5.07
C GLU A 42 13.97 -29.32 -5.05
N THR A 43 14.39 -28.45 -4.13
CA THR A 43 13.94 -27.03 -4.14
C THR A 43 14.83 -26.14 -5.03
N LEU A 44 14.28 -25.00 -5.43
CA LEU A 44 14.99 -23.96 -6.17
C LEU A 44 15.91 -23.17 -5.23
N ALA A 45 17.08 -22.74 -5.71
CA ALA A 45 18.06 -22.01 -4.92
C ALA A 45 17.47 -20.74 -4.26
N GLY A 46 17.67 -20.57 -2.95
CA GLY A 46 17.09 -19.50 -2.12
C GLY A 46 15.73 -19.82 -1.49
N HIS A 47 15.07 -20.91 -1.90
CA HIS A 47 13.83 -21.39 -1.28
C HIS A 47 14.10 -22.39 -0.15
N SER A 48 13.36 -22.23 0.95
CA SER A 48 13.41 -23.05 2.15
C SER A 48 13.11 -24.52 1.85
N TYR A 49 13.92 -25.41 2.44
CA TYR A 49 13.71 -26.85 2.38
C TYR A 49 12.57 -27.29 3.30
N HIS A 50 12.32 -26.52 4.37
CA HIS A 50 11.25 -26.73 5.34
C HIS A 50 9.87 -26.23 4.85
N GLY A 51 9.82 -25.61 3.67
CA GLY A 51 8.60 -25.42 2.87
C GLY A 51 8.25 -23.95 2.59
N GLU A 52 7.34 -23.75 1.62
CA GLU A 52 7.04 -22.42 1.04
C GLU A 52 6.72 -21.30 2.05
N PHE A 53 6.21 -21.64 3.23
CA PHE A 53 5.86 -20.64 4.25
C PHE A 53 7.08 -19.99 4.92
N LEU A 54 8.28 -20.55 4.76
CA LEU A 54 9.55 -20.00 5.23
C LEU A 54 10.33 -19.25 4.13
N ASN A 55 9.85 -19.25 2.87
CA ASN A 55 10.40 -18.41 1.81
C ASN A 55 10.27 -16.91 2.13
N GLU A 56 9.20 -16.54 2.84
CA GLU A 56 8.93 -15.19 3.35
C GLU A 56 9.32 -15.05 4.83
N GLY A 57 9.39 -13.80 5.31
CA GLY A 57 9.70 -13.46 6.71
C GLY A 57 11.16 -13.10 6.95
N PRO A 58 11.59 -12.98 8.22
CA PRO A 58 12.99 -12.75 8.57
C PRO A 58 13.85 -13.98 8.20
N ARG A 59 15.00 -13.72 7.57
CA ARG A 59 16.01 -14.74 7.23
C ARG A 59 17.29 -14.65 8.08
N GLN A 60 17.52 -13.52 8.76
CA GLN A 60 18.68 -13.36 9.66
C GLN A 60 18.39 -13.92 11.05
N ALA A 61 19.42 -14.40 11.76
CA ALA A 61 19.33 -14.86 13.14
C ALA A 61 18.86 -13.74 14.10
N ALA A 62 18.17 -14.12 15.17
CA ALA A 62 17.90 -13.18 16.26
C ALA A 62 19.10 -13.08 17.21
N TYR A 63 19.23 -11.92 17.84
CA TYR A 63 20.08 -11.68 19.00
C TYR A 63 19.19 -11.18 20.15
N LEU A 64 19.68 -11.25 21.39
CA LEU A 64 18.96 -10.72 22.54
C LEU A 64 19.18 -9.19 22.58
N LEU A 65 18.13 -8.42 22.25
CA LEU A 65 18.13 -6.96 22.29
C LEU A 65 18.09 -6.45 23.74
N GLY A 66 17.34 -7.15 24.59
CA GLY A 66 16.84 -6.58 25.85
C GLY A 66 15.82 -5.46 25.62
N GLY A 67 15.16 -4.98 26.68
CA GLY A 67 14.27 -3.83 26.58
C GLY A 67 13.05 -4.02 25.67
N THR A 68 12.52 -5.24 25.56
CA THR A 68 11.37 -5.59 24.69
C THR A 68 10.05 -5.77 25.45
N GLY A 69 9.98 -5.30 26.70
CA GLY A 69 8.91 -5.59 27.66
C GLY A 69 9.40 -6.47 28.81
N ALA A 70 8.87 -6.25 30.02
CA ALA A 70 8.98 -7.24 31.09
C ALA A 70 7.96 -8.36 30.84
N VAL A 71 8.45 -9.53 30.44
CA VAL A 71 7.69 -10.77 30.17
C VAL A 71 8.36 -11.92 30.92
N ASP A 72 7.55 -12.84 31.43
CA ASP A 72 8.00 -14.08 32.09
C ASP A 72 7.02 -15.20 31.75
N PHE A 73 7.30 -15.94 30.68
CA PHE A 73 6.48 -17.06 30.21
C PHE A 73 7.33 -18.34 30.18
N PRO A 74 7.40 -19.10 31.29
CA PRO A 74 8.06 -20.39 31.30
C PRO A 74 7.43 -21.37 30.30
N VAL A 75 8.26 -21.96 29.44
CA VAL A 75 7.88 -23.00 28.45
C VAL A 75 8.63 -24.30 28.72
N THR A 76 8.15 -25.40 28.12
CA THR A 76 8.83 -26.69 28.15
C THR A 76 10.04 -26.66 27.22
N THR A 77 11.16 -26.16 27.75
CA THR A 77 12.51 -26.24 27.16
C THR A 77 13.54 -26.57 28.23
N SER A 78 14.71 -27.09 27.82
CA SER A 78 15.89 -27.17 28.69
C SER A 78 17.00 -26.19 28.30
N ASN A 79 16.82 -25.42 27.23
CA ASN A 79 17.78 -24.46 26.72
C ASN A 79 17.43 -23.04 27.24
N PRO A 80 18.27 -22.42 28.10
CA PRO A 80 17.98 -21.11 28.67
C PRO A 80 18.01 -19.98 27.63
N GLU A 81 18.73 -20.12 26.53
CA GLU A 81 18.71 -19.15 25.43
C GLU A 81 17.41 -19.25 24.64
N ALA A 82 16.89 -20.47 24.41
CA ALA A 82 15.59 -20.66 23.75
C ALA A 82 14.44 -20.06 24.58
N GLN A 83 14.48 -20.18 25.91
CA GLN A 83 13.56 -19.48 26.82
C GLN A 83 13.68 -17.96 26.67
N ALA A 84 14.89 -17.40 26.75
CA ALA A 84 15.11 -15.95 26.63
C ALA A 84 14.65 -15.38 25.27
N PHE A 85 14.85 -16.12 24.17
CA PHE A 85 14.34 -15.75 22.85
C PHE A 85 12.81 -15.88 22.75
N PHE A 86 12.19 -16.83 23.47
CA PHE A 86 10.74 -16.93 23.54
C PHE A 86 10.11 -15.74 24.29
N ASP A 87 10.63 -15.37 25.46
CA ASP A 87 10.15 -14.21 26.23
C ASP A 87 10.36 -12.91 25.46
N GLN A 88 11.51 -12.73 24.80
CA GLN A 88 11.76 -11.61 23.88
C GLN A 88 10.72 -11.57 22.74
N GLY A 89 10.45 -12.70 22.10
CA GLY A 89 9.48 -12.80 21.00
C GLY A 89 8.07 -12.43 21.44
N LEU A 90 7.66 -12.80 22.65
CA LEU A 90 6.35 -12.47 23.20
C LEU A 90 6.25 -10.98 23.59
N GLY A 91 7.30 -10.41 24.17
CA GLY A 91 7.40 -8.97 24.43
C GLY A 91 7.33 -8.14 23.14
N GLN A 92 8.06 -8.56 22.09
CA GLN A 92 7.99 -7.99 20.74
C GLN A 92 6.59 -8.13 20.12
N PHE A 93 5.91 -9.27 20.32
CA PHE A 93 4.53 -9.48 19.86
C PHE A 93 3.55 -8.48 20.51
N TYR A 94 3.64 -8.25 21.82
CA TYR A 94 2.82 -7.24 22.50
C TYR A 94 3.17 -5.80 22.09
N GLY A 95 4.44 -5.54 21.77
CA GLY A 95 4.88 -4.30 21.11
C GLY A 95 4.45 -4.16 19.63
N PHE A 96 3.67 -5.11 19.11
CA PHE A 96 3.24 -5.24 17.70
C PHE A 96 4.40 -5.31 16.69
N TRP A 97 5.60 -5.67 17.13
CA TRP A 97 6.80 -5.80 16.31
C TRP A 97 6.90 -7.21 15.69
N TYR A 98 5.84 -7.60 14.99
CA TYR A 98 5.59 -8.99 14.57
C TYR A 98 6.73 -9.64 13.76
N LEU A 99 7.48 -8.86 12.97
CA LEU A 99 8.58 -9.40 12.15
C LEU A 99 9.76 -9.89 13.01
N GLU A 100 10.15 -9.14 14.04
CA GLU A 100 11.21 -9.56 14.96
C GLU A 100 10.69 -10.55 16.00
N ALA A 101 9.41 -10.48 16.38
CA ALA A 101 8.78 -11.52 17.17
C ALA A 101 8.91 -12.89 16.47
N GLU A 102 8.59 -12.98 15.16
CA GLU A 102 8.82 -14.20 14.38
C GLU A 102 10.31 -14.60 14.36
N ARG A 103 11.24 -13.64 14.23
CA ARG A 103 12.68 -13.92 14.23
C ARG A 103 13.15 -14.53 15.55
N SER A 104 12.74 -13.94 16.68
CA SER A 104 13.06 -14.44 18.03
C SER A 104 12.45 -15.82 18.27
N PHE A 105 11.19 -16.05 17.88
CA PHE A 105 10.57 -17.38 17.97
C PHE A 105 11.23 -18.43 17.06
N ARG A 106 11.66 -18.07 15.85
CA ARG A 106 12.45 -18.96 14.97
C ARG A 106 13.84 -19.24 15.54
N GLN A 107 14.45 -18.27 16.22
CA GLN A 107 15.73 -18.48 16.92
C GLN A 107 15.57 -19.45 18.09
N ALA A 108 14.51 -19.32 18.90
CA ALA A 108 14.18 -20.28 19.94
C ALA A 108 13.97 -21.70 19.35
N ALA A 109 13.26 -21.82 18.23
CA ALA A 109 13.06 -23.11 17.55
C ALA A 109 14.34 -23.68 16.90
N LYS A 110 15.32 -22.85 16.51
CA LYS A 110 16.65 -23.30 16.06
C LYS A 110 17.51 -23.80 17.22
N LEU A 111 17.35 -23.20 18.41
CA LEU A 111 18.08 -23.53 19.64
C LEU A 111 17.48 -24.71 20.41
N ASP A 112 16.17 -24.94 20.28
CA ASP A 112 15.45 -26.11 20.78
C ASP A 112 14.33 -26.50 19.78
N PRO A 113 14.61 -27.42 18.83
CA PRO A 113 13.65 -27.87 17.82
C PRO A 113 12.44 -28.64 18.36
N ASP A 114 12.44 -29.05 19.63
CA ASP A 114 11.30 -29.72 20.29
C ASP A 114 10.41 -28.75 21.10
N CYS A 115 10.86 -27.51 21.32
CA CYS A 115 10.09 -26.46 22.00
C CYS A 115 8.83 -26.06 21.20
N ALA A 116 7.72 -26.78 21.44
CA ALA A 116 6.44 -26.58 20.76
C ALA A 116 5.92 -25.12 20.85
N MET A 117 6.24 -24.43 21.94
CA MET A 117 5.82 -23.05 22.15
C MET A 117 6.53 -22.04 21.23
N ALA A 118 7.77 -22.29 20.82
CA ALA A 118 8.45 -21.44 19.84
C ALA A 118 7.67 -21.38 18.51
N TYR A 119 7.20 -22.53 18.04
CA TYR A 119 6.33 -22.62 16.86
C TYR A 119 4.96 -21.96 17.07
N TRP A 120 4.36 -22.05 18.26
CA TRP A 120 3.12 -21.32 18.60
C TRP A 120 3.33 -19.79 18.58
N GLY A 121 4.45 -19.30 19.11
CA GLY A 121 4.81 -17.88 19.07
C GLY A 121 4.99 -17.37 17.64
N ALA A 122 5.69 -18.12 16.79
CA ALA A 122 5.82 -17.81 15.37
C ALA A 122 4.45 -17.77 14.64
N ALA A 123 3.50 -18.61 15.05
CA ALA A 123 2.13 -18.59 14.55
C ALA A 123 1.32 -17.36 15.03
N LEU A 124 1.55 -16.87 16.25
CA LEU A 124 0.98 -15.61 16.74
C LEU A 124 1.55 -14.41 15.98
N ALA A 125 2.87 -14.34 15.85
CA ALA A 125 3.56 -13.30 15.11
C ALA A 125 3.04 -13.20 13.66
N THR A 126 2.84 -14.34 13.00
CA THR A 126 2.40 -14.40 11.60
C THR A 126 0.88 -14.37 11.36
N HIS A 127 0.04 -14.07 12.37
CA HIS A 127 -1.43 -14.12 12.29
C HIS A 127 -2.05 -13.39 11.08
N LYS A 128 -1.43 -12.30 10.60
CA LYS A 128 -1.89 -11.53 9.43
C LYS A 128 -1.69 -12.26 8.09
N VAL A 129 -0.81 -13.28 8.06
CA VAL A 129 -0.49 -14.11 6.89
C VAL A 129 -0.91 -15.56 7.17
N GLN A 130 -2.22 -15.81 7.06
CA GLN A 130 -2.86 -17.06 7.49
C GLN A 130 -2.18 -18.36 7.02
N LYS A 131 -1.63 -18.41 5.79
CA LYS A 131 -0.87 -19.58 5.29
C LYS A 131 0.37 -19.86 6.14
N ARG A 132 1.11 -18.83 6.56
CA ARG A 132 2.31 -18.95 7.38
C ARG A 132 1.95 -19.30 8.82
N ALA A 133 0.94 -18.65 9.40
CA ALA A 133 0.43 -18.97 10.73
C ALA A 133 -0.05 -20.43 10.85
N ARG A 134 -0.74 -20.97 9.83
CA ARG A 134 -1.15 -22.38 9.77
C ARG A 134 0.02 -23.36 9.67
N GLY A 135 1.10 -23.00 8.96
CA GLY A 135 2.34 -23.77 8.94
C GLY A 135 2.97 -23.89 10.32
N PHE A 136 3.22 -22.74 10.97
CA PHE A 136 3.83 -22.71 12.31
C PHE A 136 2.97 -23.41 13.39
N ILE A 137 1.65 -23.21 13.42
CA ILE A 137 0.82 -23.87 14.45
C ILE A 137 0.76 -25.40 14.25
N ALA A 138 0.90 -25.90 13.02
CA ALA A 138 0.98 -27.34 12.77
C ALA A 138 2.24 -27.95 13.39
N GLU A 139 3.39 -27.25 13.35
CA GLU A 139 4.62 -27.70 14.02
C GLU A 139 4.50 -27.72 15.55
N ALA A 140 3.79 -26.75 16.15
CA ALA A 140 3.46 -26.76 17.56
C ALA A 140 2.53 -27.95 17.93
N VAL A 141 1.52 -28.21 17.09
CA VAL A 141 0.55 -29.31 17.30
C VAL A 141 1.20 -30.68 17.19
N LYS A 142 2.24 -30.86 16.36
CA LYS A 142 3.05 -32.10 16.33
C LYS A 142 3.75 -32.37 17.67
N ARG A 143 4.23 -31.31 18.34
CA ARG A 143 5.09 -31.38 19.54
C ARG A 143 4.33 -31.26 20.87
N LYS A 144 3.03 -30.97 20.87
CA LYS A 144 2.22 -30.77 22.09
C LYS A 144 2.04 -32.02 22.99
N GLY A 145 2.64 -33.16 22.63
CA GLY A 145 2.54 -34.42 23.36
C GLY A 145 3.13 -34.32 24.77
N ASP A 146 4.30 -33.69 24.88
CA ASP A 146 5.16 -33.73 26.06
C ASP A 146 5.22 -32.41 26.84
N VAL A 147 4.67 -31.33 26.29
CA VAL A 147 4.56 -30.02 26.96
C VAL A 147 3.52 -30.00 28.09
N SER A 148 3.68 -29.05 29.02
CA SER A 148 2.76 -28.87 30.14
C SER A 148 1.29 -28.68 29.72
N LYS A 149 0.36 -28.94 30.65
CA LYS A 149 -1.08 -28.69 30.42
C LYS A 149 -1.37 -27.23 30.09
N ARG A 150 -0.60 -26.27 30.64
CA ARG A 150 -0.73 -24.82 30.36
C ARG A 150 -0.48 -24.54 28.89
N GLU A 151 0.70 -24.93 28.41
CA GLU A 151 1.14 -24.75 27.01
C GLU A 151 0.23 -25.44 26.02
N ARG A 152 -0.20 -26.68 26.35
CA ARG A 152 -1.14 -27.44 25.51
C ARG A 152 -2.46 -26.71 25.29
N MET A 153 -2.99 -26.02 26.30
CA MET A 153 -4.21 -25.22 26.16
C MET A 153 -4.00 -24.01 25.25
N TYR A 154 -2.85 -23.33 25.32
CA TYR A 154 -2.50 -22.23 24.38
C TYR A 154 -2.39 -22.72 22.93
N ILE A 155 -1.71 -23.85 22.70
CA ILE A 155 -1.56 -24.45 21.36
C ILE A 155 -2.93 -24.86 20.81
N GLU A 156 -3.75 -25.56 21.58
CA GLU A 156 -5.05 -26.07 21.13
C GLU A 156 -6.08 -24.95 20.91
N ALA A 157 -6.04 -23.87 21.71
CA ALA A 157 -6.89 -22.69 21.53
C ALA A 157 -6.58 -21.96 20.21
N TYR A 158 -5.30 -21.75 19.91
CA TYR A 158 -4.91 -20.97 18.73
C TYR A 158 -4.93 -21.79 17.42
N ASP A 159 -4.68 -23.11 17.49
CA ASP A 159 -5.01 -24.06 16.41
C ASP A 159 -6.52 -24.06 16.11
N ALA A 160 -7.38 -24.04 17.15
CA ALA A 160 -8.83 -23.93 16.96
C ALA A 160 -9.25 -22.62 16.29
N TYR A 161 -8.59 -21.51 16.61
CA TYR A 161 -8.81 -20.21 15.96
C TYR A 161 -8.38 -20.23 14.49
N LEU A 162 -7.12 -20.58 14.19
CA LEU A 162 -6.58 -20.53 12.83
C LEU A 162 -7.25 -21.53 11.88
N ASN A 163 -7.61 -22.72 12.36
CA ASN A 163 -8.18 -23.80 11.53
C ASN A 163 -9.71 -23.94 11.67
N PHE A 164 -10.38 -22.93 12.23
CA PHE A 164 -11.83 -22.90 12.45
C PHE A 164 -12.66 -23.31 11.22
N ASP A 165 -12.39 -22.69 10.06
CA ASP A 165 -13.16 -22.90 8.83
C ASP A 165 -12.91 -24.26 8.17
N GLU A 166 -11.81 -24.93 8.51
CA GLU A 166 -11.47 -26.27 8.03
C GLU A 166 -12.16 -27.31 8.93
N ARG A 167 -11.99 -27.16 10.25
CA ARG A 167 -12.70 -27.95 11.28
C ARG A 167 -14.22 -27.85 11.17
N LEU A 168 -14.76 -26.75 10.66
CA LEU A 168 -16.20 -26.58 10.41
C LEU A 168 -16.66 -27.41 9.21
N LYS A 169 -15.93 -27.38 8.09
CA LYS A 169 -16.19 -28.24 6.92
C LYS A 169 -16.06 -29.73 7.24
N GLU A 170 -15.09 -30.12 8.06
CA GLU A 170 -14.94 -31.51 8.53
C GLU A 170 -16.16 -31.97 9.35
N LYS A 171 -16.68 -31.11 10.24
CA LYS A 171 -17.91 -31.39 11.01
C LYS A 171 -19.15 -31.47 10.12
N GLU A 172 -19.21 -30.69 9.04
CA GLU A 172 -20.29 -30.73 8.05
C GLU A 172 -20.23 -32.01 7.21
N GLN A 173 -19.09 -32.31 6.58
CA GLN A 173 -18.87 -33.56 5.82
C GLN A 173 -19.05 -34.81 6.67
N LYS A 174 -18.73 -34.76 7.98
CA LYS A 174 -19.01 -35.85 8.89
C LYS A 174 -20.52 -36.00 9.12
N LYS A 175 -21.25 -34.92 9.39
CA LYS A 175 -22.72 -34.97 9.54
C LYS A 175 -23.42 -35.49 8.28
N GLU A 176 -22.95 -35.09 7.10
CA GLU A 176 -23.48 -35.61 5.83
C GLU A 176 -23.33 -37.13 5.78
N LYS A 177 -22.11 -37.66 5.99
CA LYS A 177 -21.84 -39.12 6.04
C LYS A 177 -22.62 -39.84 7.13
N ASP A 178 -22.65 -39.29 8.36
CA ASP A 178 -23.40 -39.87 9.47
C ASP A 178 -24.90 -39.96 9.11
N SER A 179 -25.45 -38.96 8.40
CA SER A 179 -26.86 -38.96 7.93
C SER A 179 -27.13 -39.89 6.75
N GLU A 180 -26.18 -40.05 5.81
CA GLU A 180 -26.27 -41.06 4.75
C GLU A 180 -26.21 -42.48 5.34
N GLU A 181 -25.41 -42.70 6.39
CA GLU A 181 -25.29 -44.00 7.06
C GLU A 181 -26.48 -44.31 7.99
N GLU A 182 -27.25 -43.31 8.44
CA GLU A 182 -28.56 -43.53 9.08
C GLU A 182 -29.66 -43.81 8.03
N ALA A 183 -29.74 -43.03 6.95
CA ALA A 183 -30.70 -43.25 5.86
C ALA A 183 -30.52 -44.65 5.21
N GLY A 184 -29.27 -45.09 5.03
CA GLY A 184 -28.93 -46.42 4.53
C GLY A 184 -29.32 -47.60 5.44
N LYS A 185 -29.79 -47.35 6.68
CA LYS A 185 -30.25 -48.38 7.62
C LYS A 185 -31.78 -48.55 7.65
N SER A 186 -32.54 -47.71 6.94
CA SER A 186 -34.00 -47.75 6.90
C SER A 186 -34.57 -47.98 5.50
N ASP A 187 -34.15 -49.05 4.82
CA ASP A 187 -35.04 -49.69 3.84
C ASP A 187 -34.81 -51.19 3.67
N LYS A 188 -35.92 -51.95 3.73
CA LYS A 188 -35.95 -53.36 3.30
C LYS A 188 -36.65 -53.42 1.95
N LYS A 189 -35.95 -53.96 0.96
CA LYS A 189 -36.47 -54.35 -0.36
C LYS A 189 -37.90 -54.90 -0.30
N PRO A 190 -38.66 -54.65 -1.37
CA PRO A 190 -38.90 -55.73 -2.32
C PRO A 190 -38.08 -55.57 -3.62
N ASP A 191 -37.88 -56.68 -4.31
CA ASP A 191 -37.34 -56.70 -5.67
C ASP A 191 -38.39 -56.20 -6.67
N ASP A 192 -37.96 -55.38 -7.62
CA ASP A 192 -38.49 -55.46 -8.98
C ASP A 192 -37.34 -55.33 -10.00
N LYS A 193 -37.55 -55.82 -11.21
CA LYS A 193 -36.60 -55.75 -12.32
C LYS A 193 -37.27 -55.04 -13.49
N ASP A 194 -36.78 -53.87 -13.89
CA ASP A 194 -36.61 -53.57 -15.31
C ASP A 194 -35.85 -52.27 -15.60
N ALA A 195 -35.51 -52.12 -16.90
CA ALA A 195 -35.14 -50.89 -17.59
C ALA A 195 -33.84 -50.17 -17.18
N ASP A 196 -32.77 -50.48 -17.91
CA ASP A 196 -31.69 -49.54 -18.22
C ASP A 196 -32.22 -48.16 -18.64
N LYS A 197 -31.73 -47.10 -17.98
CA LYS A 197 -31.56 -45.78 -18.59
C LYS A 197 -30.60 -44.90 -17.80
N LYS A 198 -29.33 -44.87 -18.24
CA LYS A 198 -28.39 -43.81 -17.86
C LYS A 198 -28.75 -42.52 -18.60
N SER A 199 -29.27 -41.54 -17.88
CA SER A 199 -29.19 -40.13 -18.29
C SER A 199 -27.91 -39.52 -17.71
N ASP A 200 -26.87 -39.38 -18.53
CA ASP A 200 -25.71 -38.55 -18.19
C ASP A 200 -26.14 -37.07 -18.26
N ASP A 201 -26.70 -36.56 -17.16
CA ASP A 201 -26.97 -35.13 -16.99
C ASP A 201 -25.96 -34.54 -16.01
N LYS A 202 -25.00 -33.76 -16.55
CA LYS A 202 -23.86 -33.20 -15.82
C LYS A 202 -23.74 -31.68 -15.97
N ASP A 203 -24.87 -30.98 -16.11
CA ASP A 203 -24.91 -29.53 -15.98
C ASP A 203 -25.90 -29.12 -14.87
N SER A 204 -25.53 -29.46 -13.63
CA SER A 204 -26.11 -28.81 -12.46
C SER A 204 -25.69 -27.34 -12.44
N GLU A 205 -26.56 -26.47 -12.98
CA GLU A 205 -26.33 -25.03 -13.02
C GLU A 205 -25.86 -24.52 -11.65
N LYS A 206 -24.71 -23.82 -11.61
CA LYS A 206 -24.32 -23.08 -10.42
C LYS A 206 -25.32 -21.95 -10.21
N LYS A 207 -26.32 -22.20 -9.35
CA LYS A 207 -27.24 -21.15 -8.87
C LYS A 207 -26.43 -19.91 -8.49
N PRO A 208 -26.87 -18.71 -8.90
CA PRO A 208 -26.14 -17.48 -8.57
C PRO A 208 -26.04 -17.36 -7.05
N VAL A 209 -24.80 -17.34 -6.54
CA VAL A 209 -24.54 -17.22 -5.10
C VAL A 209 -25.05 -15.85 -4.65
N ASP A 210 -25.99 -15.86 -3.69
CA ASP A 210 -26.42 -14.66 -3.01
C ASP A 210 -25.23 -14.12 -2.19
N LYS A 211 -24.62 -13.05 -2.72
CA LYS A 211 -23.44 -12.42 -2.14
C LYS A 211 -23.71 -11.76 -0.80
N ASP A 212 -24.95 -11.47 -0.46
CA ASP A 212 -25.31 -10.88 0.84
C ASP A 212 -25.61 -11.98 1.87
N ALA A 213 -26.15 -13.13 1.45
CA ALA A 213 -26.16 -14.34 2.26
C ALA A 213 -24.73 -14.87 2.55
N GLU A 214 -23.85 -14.87 1.55
CA GLU A 214 -22.44 -15.28 1.71
C GLU A 214 -21.67 -14.37 2.69
N LYS A 215 -21.79 -13.04 2.56
CA LYS A 215 -21.25 -12.08 3.53
C LYS A 215 -21.81 -12.29 4.94
N LYS A 216 -23.11 -12.58 5.06
CA LYS A 216 -23.74 -12.82 6.36
C LYS A 216 -23.15 -14.07 7.03
N LEU A 217 -23.03 -15.17 6.29
CA LEU A 217 -22.41 -16.40 6.80
C LEU A 217 -20.93 -16.21 7.17
N GLU A 218 -20.16 -15.46 6.38
CA GLU A 218 -18.78 -15.13 6.72
C GLU A 218 -18.69 -14.27 7.99
N LYS A 219 -19.61 -13.30 8.18
CA LYS A 219 -19.72 -12.56 9.44
C LYS A 219 -20.01 -13.51 10.60
N GLU A 220 -21.05 -14.34 10.51
CA GLU A 220 -21.44 -15.29 11.57
C GLU A 220 -20.31 -16.29 11.92
N ARG A 221 -19.52 -16.75 10.92
CA ARG A 221 -18.30 -17.53 11.16
C ARG A 221 -17.25 -16.73 11.92
N LYS A 222 -17.00 -15.48 11.52
CA LYS A 222 -16.02 -14.58 12.14
C LYS A 222 -16.36 -14.28 13.60
N GLU A 223 -17.60 -13.89 13.89
CA GLU A 223 -18.08 -13.67 15.27
C GLU A 223 -17.87 -14.93 16.13
N LYS A 224 -18.23 -16.10 15.59
CA LYS A 224 -18.11 -17.37 16.32
C LYS A 224 -16.64 -17.78 16.56
N ARG A 225 -15.75 -17.61 15.58
CA ARG A 225 -14.31 -17.87 15.71
C ARG A 225 -13.66 -16.98 16.77
N ALA A 226 -13.97 -15.69 16.74
CA ALA A 226 -13.52 -14.71 17.74
C ALA A 226 -14.02 -15.08 19.15
N LYS A 227 -15.29 -15.50 19.26
CA LYS A 227 -15.88 -15.96 20.52
C LYS A 227 -15.19 -17.22 21.07
N GLU A 228 -15.08 -18.30 20.29
CA GLU A 228 -14.52 -19.58 20.76
C GLU A 228 -13.07 -19.42 21.26
N TYR A 229 -12.26 -18.55 20.64
CA TYR A 229 -10.91 -18.25 21.11
C TYR A 229 -10.87 -17.37 22.37
N THR A 230 -11.81 -16.42 22.49
CA THR A 230 -11.96 -15.61 23.72
C THR A 230 -12.33 -16.50 24.92
N GLU A 231 -13.32 -17.38 24.77
CA GLU A 231 -13.71 -18.34 25.82
C GLU A 231 -12.56 -19.31 26.18
N ALA A 232 -11.68 -19.64 25.24
CA ALA A 232 -10.50 -20.47 25.49
C ALA A 232 -9.41 -19.73 26.30
N LEU A 233 -9.15 -18.45 26.01
CA LEU A 233 -8.23 -17.62 26.79
C LEU A 233 -8.76 -17.36 28.21
N GLU A 234 -10.07 -17.13 28.36
CA GLU A 234 -10.73 -17.08 29.69
C GLU A 234 -10.54 -18.40 30.46
N ALA A 235 -10.70 -19.55 29.80
CA ALA A 235 -10.49 -20.86 30.44
C ALA A 235 -9.03 -21.09 30.89
N ILE A 236 -8.04 -20.54 30.18
CA ILE A 236 -6.63 -20.56 30.61
C ILE A 236 -6.44 -19.66 31.83
N ALA A 237 -6.91 -18.41 31.78
CA ALA A 237 -6.79 -17.44 32.89
C ALA A 237 -7.53 -17.89 34.17
N LEU A 238 -8.60 -18.69 34.04
CA LEU A 238 -9.29 -19.32 35.17
C LEU A 238 -8.58 -20.57 35.71
N ALA A 239 -7.88 -21.32 34.85
CA ALA A 239 -7.11 -22.50 35.26
C ALA A 239 -5.76 -22.15 35.90
N TYR A 240 -5.16 -21.02 35.51
CA TYR A 240 -3.88 -20.53 36.00
C TYR A 240 -4.03 -19.05 36.42
N PRO A 241 -4.66 -18.75 37.57
CA PRO A 241 -5.04 -17.38 37.95
C PRO A 241 -3.83 -16.43 38.12
N ASP A 242 -2.65 -16.97 38.39
CA ASP A 242 -1.40 -16.20 38.54
C ASP A 242 -0.72 -15.90 37.19
N ASP A 243 -1.06 -16.63 36.11
CA ASP A 243 -0.50 -16.45 34.75
C ASP A 243 -0.79 -15.03 34.22
N VAL A 244 0.22 -14.16 34.21
CA VAL A 244 0.10 -12.77 33.77
C VAL A 244 -0.21 -12.70 32.28
N GLU A 245 0.40 -13.61 31.52
CA GLU A 245 0.37 -13.64 30.06
C GLU A 245 -0.99 -14.12 29.55
N ALA A 246 -1.66 -15.01 30.27
CA ALA A 246 -3.07 -15.35 30.04
C ALA A 246 -3.98 -14.11 30.10
N LYS A 247 -3.70 -13.19 31.04
CA LYS A 247 -4.47 -11.95 31.22
C LYS A 247 -4.13 -10.93 30.13
N ALA A 248 -2.86 -10.83 29.74
CA ALA A 248 -2.40 -9.94 28.67
C ALA A 248 -2.96 -10.35 27.30
N LEU A 249 -2.89 -11.64 26.95
CA LEU A 249 -3.45 -12.19 25.71
C LEU A 249 -4.98 -12.06 25.68
N LEU A 250 -5.67 -12.28 26.81
CA LEU A 250 -7.12 -12.05 26.91
C LEU A 250 -7.47 -10.57 26.75
N ALA A 251 -6.71 -9.65 27.36
CA ALA A 251 -6.92 -8.21 27.19
C ALA A 251 -6.72 -7.75 25.74
N LEU A 252 -5.69 -8.28 25.06
CA LEU A 252 -5.44 -8.05 23.63
C LEU A 252 -6.58 -8.60 22.76
N GLN A 253 -7.00 -9.85 22.96
CA GLN A 253 -8.13 -10.44 22.21
C GLN A 253 -9.43 -9.64 22.41
N LEU A 254 -9.72 -9.23 23.65
CA LEU A 254 -10.88 -8.38 23.97
C LEU A 254 -10.79 -6.98 23.34
N TYR A 255 -9.59 -6.47 23.07
CA TYR A 255 -9.36 -5.27 22.30
C TYR A 255 -9.57 -5.49 20.79
N ASP A 256 -8.96 -6.54 20.21
CA ASP A 256 -9.03 -6.84 18.76
C ASP A 256 -10.43 -7.28 18.31
N ASN A 257 -11.23 -7.85 19.22
CA ASN A 257 -12.65 -8.18 19.03
C ASN A 257 -13.55 -6.97 18.68
N LYS A 258 -13.06 -5.73 18.70
CA LYS A 258 -13.83 -4.50 18.40
C LYS A 258 -14.49 -4.54 17.01
N GLY A 259 -15.80 -4.78 16.99
CA GLY A 259 -16.60 -4.88 15.76
C GLY A 259 -16.74 -6.31 15.21
N GLU A 260 -16.07 -7.28 15.80
CA GLU A 260 -16.31 -8.72 15.58
C GLU A 260 -17.24 -9.28 16.66
N LEU A 261 -17.12 -8.80 17.91
CA LEU A 261 -18.06 -9.10 18.99
C LEU A 261 -18.70 -7.82 19.53
N ALA A 262 -19.71 -7.99 20.38
CA ALA A 262 -20.20 -6.90 21.22
C ALA A 262 -19.04 -6.36 22.07
N ASN A 263 -18.72 -5.06 21.91
CA ASN A 263 -17.58 -4.44 22.56
C ASN A 263 -17.58 -4.73 24.08
N PRO A 264 -16.51 -5.31 24.65
CA PRO A 264 -16.46 -5.60 26.07
C PRO A 264 -16.49 -4.32 26.92
N SER A 265 -16.88 -4.47 28.19
CA SER A 265 -16.83 -3.35 29.14
C SER A 265 -15.40 -2.84 29.25
N VAL A 266 -15.17 -1.58 28.88
CA VAL A 266 -13.84 -0.95 28.93
C VAL A 266 -13.25 -1.09 30.33
N LEU A 267 -14.03 -0.84 31.38
CA LEU A 267 -13.60 -0.96 32.77
C LEU A 267 -13.23 -2.41 33.17
N ALA A 268 -13.76 -3.42 32.48
CA ALA A 268 -13.41 -4.82 32.73
C ALA A 268 -12.10 -5.23 32.04
N VAL A 269 -11.86 -4.74 30.81
CA VAL A 269 -10.56 -4.91 30.13
C VAL A 269 -9.47 -4.11 30.87
N ASP A 270 -9.81 -2.91 31.34
CA ASP A 270 -8.90 -2.05 32.10
C ASP A 270 -8.52 -2.68 33.45
N GLY A 271 -9.51 -3.16 34.22
CA GLY A 271 -9.29 -3.90 35.46
C GLY A 271 -8.69 -5.31 35.29
N LEU A 272 -8.61 -5.82 34.06
CA LEU A 272 -7.81 -7.01 33.72
C LEU A 272 -6.33 -6.63 33.56
N MET A 273 -6.04 -5.49 32.94
CA MET A 273 -4.69 -4.95 32.81
C MET A 273 -4.12 -4.43 34.14
N ASP A 274 -4.94 -3.91 35.06
CA ASP A 274 -4.47 -3.60 36.43
C ASP A 274 -3.86 -4.83 37.13
N LYS A 275 -4.39 -6.03 36.85
CA LYS A 275 -3.84 -7.31 37.39
C LYS A 275 -2.56 -7.76 36.69
N VAL A 276 -2.26 -7.22 35.51
CA VAL A 276 -0.97 -7.38 34.82
C VAL A 276 0.04 -6.44 35.46
N PHE A 277 -0.25 -5.14 35.49
CA PHE A 277 0.65 -4.11 36.03
C PHE A 277 0.94 -4.27 37.53
N ALA A 278 0.00 -4.81 38.32
CA ALA A 278 0.22 -5.11 39.73
C ALA A 278 1.25 -6.22 40.00
N VAL A 279 1.62 -7.02 38.98
CA VAL A 279 2.67 -8.06 39.06
C VAL A 279 3.90 -7.65 38.25
N GLN A 280 3.70 -7.09 37.06
CA GLN A 280 4.76 -6.60 36.17
C GLN A 280 4.45 -5.14 35.75
N PRO A 281 4.89 -4.13 36.54
CA PRO A 281 4.64 -2.72 36.25
C PRO A 281 5.28 -2.18 34.96
N MET A 282 6.15 -2.97 34.30
CA MET A 282 6.83 -2.64 33.03
C MET A 282 6.43 -3.61 31.91
N HIS A 283 5.24 -4.21 31.98
CA HIS A 283 4.72 -5.10 30.95
C HIS A 283 4.22 -4.30 29.73
N SER A 284 4.45 -4.81 28.51
CA SER A 284 4.10 -4.12 27.25
C SER A 284 2.60 -3.81 27.05
N ALA A 285 1.71 -4.35 27.90
CA ALA A 285 0.27 -4.09 27.89
C ALA A 285 -0.13 -2.61 28.12
N HIS A 286 0.79 -1.72 28.54
CA HIS A 286 0.55 -0.27 28.53
C HIS A 286 0.07 0.24 27.17
N HIS A 287 0.58 -0.36 26.09
CA HIS A 287 0.12 -0.20 24.72
C HIS A 287 -1.40 -0.42 24.60
N PHE A 288 -1.91 -1.52 25.14
CA PHE A 288 -3.33 -1.90 25.05
C PHE A 288 -4.19 -0.94 25.88
N ARG A 289 -3.72 -0.48 27.05
CA ARG A 289 -4.38 0.54 27.88
C ARG A 289 -4.50 1.89 27.14
N ILE A 290 -3.46 2.32 26.44
CA ILE A 290 -3.52 3.51 25.56
C ILE A 290 -4.59 3.34 24.47
N HIS A 291 -4.52 2.25 23.71
CA HIS A 291 -5.44 1.93 22.62
C HIS A 291 -6.89 1.65 23.09
N LEU A 292 -7.11 1.32 24.37
CA LEU A 292 -8.41 1.17 24.98
C LEU A 292 -9.09 2.52 25.27
N TRP A 293 -8.31 3.52 25.68
CA TRP A 293 -8.80 4.81 26.17
C TRP A 293 -8.71 5.98 25.18
N ASP A 294 -7.82 5.92 24.18
CA ASP A 294 -7.54 7.00 23.20
C ASP A 294 -8.81 7.69 22.68
N TYR A 295 -9.74 6.92 22.11
CA TYR A 295 -10.98 7.44 21.53
C TYR A 295 -12.14 7.60 22.52
N LYS A 296 -11.89 7.58 23.83
CA LYS A 296 -12.93 7.67 24.88
C LYS A 296 -12.65 8.66 26.00
N LYS A 297 -11.49 8.55 26.66
CA LYS A 297 -11.09 9.40 27.80
C LYS A 297 -9.59 9.25 28.04
N ARG A 298 -8.79 10.03 27.31
CA ARG A 298 -7.31 9.91 27.24
C ARG A 298 -6.61 10.07 28.58
N GLU A 299 -7.21 10.83 29.49
CA GLU A 299 -6.73 11.07 30.84
C GLU A 299 -6.59 9.76 31.66
N MET A 300 -7.36 8.72 31.33
CA MET A 300 -7.27 7.41 31.97
C MET A 300 -6.02 6.61 31.58
N ALA A 301 -5.27 7.04 30.56
CA ALA A 301 -4.08 6.36 30.06
C ALA A 301 -2.79 7.18 30.21
N LEU A 302 -2.80 8.27 30.98
CA LEU A 302 -1.61 9.11 31.21
C LEU A 302 -0.45 8.32 31.86
N GLU A 303 -0.74 7.51 32.88
CA GLU A 303 0.24 6.60 33.50
C GLU A 303 0.85 5.63 32.47
N SER A 304 0.03 5.06 31.58
CA SER A 304 0.55 4.21 30.49
C SER A 304 1.30 5.03 29.43
N ALA A 305 0.94 6.28 29.18
CA ALA A 305 1.68 7.15 28.26
C ALA A 305 3.07 7.54 28.80
N ALA A 306 3.24 7.58 30.13
CA ALA A 306 4.54 7.70 30.77
C ALA A 306 5.35 6.39 30.71
N LEU A 307 4.71 5.23 30.96
CA LEU A 307 5.40 3.94 31.11
C LEU A 307 5.62 3.15 29.80
N CYS A 308 4.85 3.39 28.74
CA CYS A 308 4.83 2.52 27.54
C CYS A 308 6.19 2.43 26.83
N GLY A 309 6.85 3.57 26.58
CA GLY A 309 8.21 3.59 26.02
C GLY A 309 9.24 2.92 26.95
N PRO A 310 9.39 3.37 28.21
CA PRO A 310 10.30 2.77 29.19
C PRO A 310 10.05 1.29 29.52
N ALA A 311 8.84 0.76 29.31
CA ALA A 311 8.55 -0.67 29.45
C ALA A 311 9.21 -1.52 28.37
N ALA A 312 9.32 -1.00 27.15
CA ALA A 312 9.88 -1.70 26.00
C ALA A 312 10.73 -0.76 25.12
N PRO A 313 11.82 -0.19 25.67
CA PRO A 313 12.56 0.92 25.05
C PRO A 313 13.20 0.56 23.71
N SER A 314 13.45 -0.73 23.44
CA SER A 314 14.00 -1.23 22.17
C SER A 314 12.97 -1.29 21.03
N ILE A 315 11.70 -0.93 21.28
CA ILE A 315 10.60 -1.02 20.31
C ILE A 315 10.08 0.39 19.98
N ALA A 316 10.36 0.90 18.77
CA ALA A 316 9.94 2.24 18.34
C ALA A 316 8.42 2.49 18.46
N HIS A 317 7.59 1.46 18.21
CA HIS A 317 6.13 1.56 18.37
C HIS A 317 5.69 1.85 19.81
N MET A 318 6.46 1.41 20.81
CA MET A 318 6.13 1.61 22.22
C MET A 318 6.38 3.07 22.68
N TRP A 319 7.30 3.78 22.02
CA TRP A 319 7.45 5.23 22.13
C TRP A 319 6.41 6.02 21.29
N HIS A 320 5.95 5.47 20.15
CA HIS A 320 4.88 6.07 19.35
C HIS A 320 3.54 6.11 20.12
N MET A 321 3.21 5.04 20.85
CA MET A 321 1.89 4.91 21.47
C MET A 321 1.49 6.07 22.40
N PRO A 322 2.34 6.56 23.31
CA PRO A 322 2.11 7.79 24.08
C PRO A 322 1.69 9.01 23.25
N GLY A 323 2.13 9.12 21.99
CA GLY A 323 1.76 10.19 21.06
C GLY A 323 0.26 10.31 20.81
N HIS A 324 -0.49 9.20 20.86
CA HIS A 324 -1.97 9.20 20.82
C HIS A 324 -2.57 10.01 21.97
N ILE A 325 -2.11 9.75 23.19
CA ILE A 325 -2.61 10.38 24.41
C ILE A 325 -2.22 11.85 24.44
N TYR A 326 -0.94 12.17 24.23
CA TYR A 326 -0.46 13.55 24.34
C TYR A 326 -0.97 14.44 23.21
N SER A 327 -0.94 14.01 21.94
CA SER A 327 -1.50 14.82 20.83
C SER A 327 -3.01 15.02 21.00
N GLY A 328 -3.72 13.97 21.40
CA GLY A 328 -5.16 14.00 21.60
C GLY A 328 -5.63 14.75 22.85
N LEU A 329 -4.73 15.03 23.80
CA LEU A 329 -4.91 15.96 24.92
C LEU A 329 -4.34 17.36 24.63
N LYS A 330 -3.92 17.64 23.39
CA LYS A 330 -3.29 18.92 22.98
C LYS A 330 -2.01 19.26 23.76
N ARG A 331 -1.24 18.23 24.15
CA ARG A 331 0.07 18.32 24.80
C ARG A 331 1.18 18.11 23.78
N TYR A 332 1.27 19.00 22.81
CA TYR A 332 2.08 18.76 21.62
C TYR A 332 3.58 18.66 21.87
N ARG A 333 4.15 19.42 22.81
CA ARG A 333 5.57 19.27 23.23
C ARG A 333 5.87 17.86 23.78
N ASP A 334 4.96 17.29 24.57
CA ASP A 334 5.09 15.92 25.07
C ASP A 334 4.96 14.89 23.95
N ALA A 335 4.09 15.14 22.97
CA ALA A 335 3.94 14.30 21.81
C ALA A 335 5.14 14.38 20.85
N VAL A 336 5.77 15.55 20.67
CA VAL A 336 7.04 15.68 19.93
C VAL A 336 8.12 14.82 20.56
N TRP A 337 8.34 14.94 21.87
CA TRP A 337 9.36 14.14 22.57
C TRP A 337 9.17 12.63 22.36
N GLN A 338 7.93 12.14 22.48
CA GLN A 338 7.60 10.71 22.30
C GLN A 338 7.75 10.24 20.83
N GLN A 339 7.29 11.02 19.85
CA GLN A 339 7.51 10.66 18.43
C GLN A 339 8.99 10.78 18.02
N GLU A 340 9.77 11.67 18.63
CA GLU A 340 11.22 11.77 18.39
C GLU A 340 11.96 10.56 18.97
N ALA A 341 11.62 10.13 20.20
CA ALA A 341 12.10 8.88 20.79
C ALA A 341 11.78 7.67 19.88
N SER A 342 10.56 7.60 19.34
CA SER A 342 10.14 6.58 18.39
C SER A 342 11.00 6.55 17.12
N ALA A 343 11.15 7.69 16.45
CA ALA A 343 11.95 7.80 15.23
C ALA A 343 13.43 7.43 15.46
N ARG A 344 14.01 7.84 16.60
CA ARG A 344 15.40 7.54 16.96
C ARG A 344 15.66 6.05 17.17
N VAL A 345 14.73 5.33 17.79
CA VAL A 345 14.82 3.86 17.93
C VAL A 345 14.71 3.15 16.57
N ASP A 346 13.80 3.60 15.69
CA ASP A 346 13.76 3.10 14.30
C ASP A 346 15.08 3.35 13.58
N HIS A 347 15.66 4.55 13.68
CA HIS A 347 16.94 4.89 13.05
C HIS A 347 18.09 4.01 13.56
N ALA A 348 18.18 3.79 14.88
CA ALA A 348 19.18 2.91 15.49
C ALA A 348 19.04 1.46 15.00
N GLN A 349 17.81 0.94 14.91
CA GLN A 349 17.54 -0.37 14.30
C GLN A 349 17.97 -0.39 12.83
N MET A 350 17.56 0.59 12.03
CA MET A 350 17.82 0.62 10.58
C MET A 350 19.32 0.65 10.26
N ILE A 351 20.11 1.41 11.03
CA ILE A 351 21.58 1.47 10.88
C ILE A 351 22.22 0.13 11.29
N ARG A 352 21.82 -0.44 12.44
CA ARG A 352 22.35 -1.67 13.03
C ARG A 352 22.03 -2.93 12.20
N ASP A 353 20.79 -3.04 11.74
CA ASP A 353 20.30 -4.22 11.02
C ASP A 353 20.39 -4.10 9.49
N GLY A 354 20.83 -2.95 8.97
CA GLY A 354 20.93 -2.69 7.53
C GLY A 354 19.56 -2.76 6.86
N LEU A 355 18.56 -2.04 7.38
CA LEU A 355 17.19 -2.04 6.86
C LEU A 355 16.89 -0.75 6.09
N LEU A 356 16.16 -0.88 4.98
CA LEU A 356 15.58 0.28 4.31
C LEU A 356 14.38 0.82 5.12
N PRO A 357 14.14 2.15 5.15
CA PRO A 357 13.18 2.77 6.07
C PRO A 357 11.76 2.18 5.99
N ASP A 358 11.18 2.09 4.79
CA ASP A 358 9.82 1.56 4.59
C ASP A 358 9.73 0.01 4.63
N GLN A 359 10.81 -0.69 5.04
CA GLN A 359 10.71 -2.08 5.52
C GLN A 359 10.20 -2.14 6.96
N ILE A 360 10.31 -1.06 7.74
CA ILE A 360 9.71 -0.94 9.07
C ILE A 360 8.29 -0.37 8.94
N HIS A 361 7.31 -1.18 9.33
CA HIS A 361 5.89 -0.96 9.01
C HIS A 361 5.29 0.38 9.45
N ASN A 362 5.79 0.99 10.54
CA ASN A 362 5.29 2.27 11.06
C ASN A 362 6.23 3.46 10.83
N PHE A 363 7.45 3.26 10.31
CA PHE A 363 8.50 4.29 10.25
C PHE A 363 8.01 5.62 9.63
N ALA A 364 7.41 5.55 8.44
CA ALA A 364 6.92 6.73 7.74
C ALA A 364 5.73 7.41 8.46
N HIS A 365 4.98 6.68 9.29
CA HIS A 365 3.90 7.22 10.10
C HIS A 365 4.39 7.86 11.41
N ASN A 366 5.43 7.26 12.04
CA ASN A 366 6.11 7.82 13.20
C ASN A 366 6.61 9.25 12.88
N ASN A 367 7.32 9.37 11.76
CA ASN A 367 7.90 10.62 11.30
C ASN A 367 6.88 11.63 10.75
N GLU A 368 5.83 11.22 10.01
CA GLU A 368 4.79 12.18 9.56
C GLU A 368 4.01 12.80 10.72
N TRP A 369 3.82 12.04 11.80
CA TRP A 369 3.21 12.56 13.03
C TRP A 369 4.19 13.46 13.80
N LEU A 370 5.47 13.10 13.89
CA LEU A 370 6.49 13.98 14.48
C LEU A 370 6.48 15.35 13.81
N ILE A 371 6.54 15.41 12.46
CA ILE A 371 6.50 16.67 11.71
C ILE A 371 5.19 17.45 11.97
N ARG A 372 4.03 16.77 12.02
CA ARG A 372 2.75 17.42 12.38
C ARG A 372 2.78 18.02 13.80
N ASN A 373 3.39 17.34 14.77
CA ASN A 373 3.50 17.83 16.14
C ASN A 373 4.53 18.97 16.27
N LEU A 374 5.62 18.93 15.50
CA LEU A 374 6.59 20.04 15.39
C LEU A 374 5.90 21.31 14.85
N ASN A 375 5.05 21.18 13.82
CA ASN A 375 4.23 22.28 13.32
C ASN A 375 3.21 22.81 14.33
N HIS A 376 2.73 22.00 15.27
CA HIS A 376 1.85 22.47 16.33
C HIS A 376 2.59 23.27 17.42
N ILE A 377 3.92 23.12 17.56
CA ILE A 377 4.75 23.81 18.59
C ILE A 377 5.74 24.86 18.04
N GLY A 378 5.87 25.03 16.72
CA GLY A 378 6.68 26.11 16.14
C GLY A 378 8.12 25.77 15.75
N ARG A 379 8.52 24.48 15.84
CA ARG A 379 9.79 23.95 15.33
C ARG A 379 9.66 23.68 13.81
N ALA A 380 9.57 24.75 13.03
CA ALA A 380 9.39 24.74 11.58
C ALA A 380 10.65 24.28 10.83
N ASP A 381 11.85 24.58 11.32
CA ASP A 381 13.12 24.11 10.75
C ASP A 381 13.23 22.58 10.87
N ASP A 382 13.06 22.03 12.08
CA ASP A 382 13.07 20.57 12.30
C ASP A 382 11.98 19.85 11.47
N ALA A 383 10.81 20.48 11.33
CA ALA A 383 9.71 19.97 10.52
C ALA A 383 10.06 19.91 9.02
N VAL A 384 10.74 20.94 8.50
CA VAL A 384 11.26 20.96 7.12
C VAL A 384 12.39 19.94 6.94
N ASP A 385 13.38 19.91 7.83
CA ASP A 385 14.54 19.03 7.76
C ASP A 385 14.16 17.55 7.80
N LEU A 386 13.23 17.17 8.68
CA LEU A 386 12.76 15.80 8.76
C LEU A 386 11.88 15.43 7.55
N ALA A 387 11.07 16.36 7.04
CA ALA A 387 10.30 16.14 5.82
C ALA A 387 11.20 15.98 4.59
N ILE A 388 12.29 16.76 4.48
CA ILE A 388 13.32 16.61 3.44
C ILE A 388 14.04 15.28 3.58
N ASN A 389 14.45 14.88 4.80
CA ASN A 389 15.08 13.58 5.04
C ASN A 389 14.17 12.46 4.52
N MET A 390 12.89 12.43 4.88
CA MET A 390 11.89 11.45 4.41
C MET A 390 11.75 11.37 2.88
N ILE A 391 11.98 12.46 2.14
CA ILE A 391 11.98 12.48 0.67
C ILE A 391 13.30 11.94 0.10
N GLN A 392 14.43 12.21 0.75
CA GLN A 392 15.75 11.73 0.35
C GLN A 392 15.88 10.21 0.51
N LEU A 393 15.21 9.61 1.50
CA LEU A 393 15.22 8.16 1.77
C LEU A 393 15.01 7.29 0.51
N PRO A 394 15.70 6.14 0.40
CA PRO A 394 15.65 5.29 -0.80
C PRO A 394 14.24 4.82 -1.15
N ARG A 395 13.90 4.92 -2.44
CA ARG A 395 12.67 4.44 -3.05
C ARG A 395 12.82 2.95 -3.37
N HIS A 396 11.72 2.20 -3.35
CA HIS A 396 11.72 0.77 -3.70
C HIS A 396 10.36 0.36 -4.28
N PRO A 397 10.27 -0.37 -5.41
CA PRO A 397 9.00 -0.67 -6.08
C PRO A 397 7.95 -1.34 -5.16
N LYS A 398 8.43 -2.17 -4.24
CA LYS A 398 7.61 -2.87 -3.24
C LYS A 398 7.19 -1.97 -2.08
N TYR A 399 8.07 -1.12 -1.57
CA TYR A 399 7.93 -0.38 -0.30
C TYR A 399 7.67 1.13 -0.54
N ASN A 400 8.73 1.95 -0.66
CA ASN A 400 8.66 3.41 -0.76
C ASN A 400 8.44 3.87 -2.22
N THR A 401 7.25 4.40 -2.55
CA THR A 401 6.92 4.91 -3.91
C THR A 401 5.94 6.09 -3.85
N LEU A 402 5.94 6.98 -4.85
CA LEU A 402 4.96 8.07 -4.97
C LEU A 402 3.50 7.59 -5.10
N LYS A 403 3.27 6.34 -5.51
CA LYS A 403 1.92 5.75 -5.72
C LYS A 403 1.34 5.08 -4.47
N LYS A 404 2.09 5.04 -3.35
CA LYS A 404 1.69 4.43 -2.06
C LYS A 404 1.94 5.42 -0.92
N LYS A 405 1.27 5.20 0.22
CA LYS A 405 1.66 5.82 1.48
C LYS A 405 2.97 5.21 1.95
N GLY A 406 3.97 6.04 2.19
CA GLY A 406 5.33 5.67 2.58
C GLY A 406 6.15 6.94 2.84
N SER A 407 7.46 6.80 3.02
CA SER A 407 8.34 7.92 3.39
C SER A 407 8.31 9.06 2.38
N THR A 408 8.42 8.79 1.07
CA THR A 408 8.45 9.85 0.05
C THR A 408 7.15 10.66 0.03
N THR A 409 5.99 10.01 0.08
CA THR A 409 4.68 10.69 -0.04
C THR A 409 4.29 11.44 1.23
N TYR A 410 4.58 10.88 2.41
CA TYR A 410 4.39 11.63 3.65
C TYR A 410 5.41 12.79 3.78
N GLY A 411 6.66 12.60 3.36
CA GLY A 411 7.66 13.66 3.30
C GLY A 411 7.22 14.83 2.43
N ARG A 412 6.81 14.58 1.17
CA ARG A 412 6.27 15.62 0.27
C ARG A 412 5.06 16.34 0.87
N LEU A 413 4.08 15.59 1.38
CA LEU A 413 2.89 16.15 2.02
C LEU A 413 3.25 17.07 3.20
N ARG A 414 4.11 16.60 4.10
CA ARG A 414 4.51 17.33 5.32
C ARG A 414 5.40 18.53 4.99
N LEU A 415 6.28 18.43 4.01
CA LEU A 415 7.10 19.53 3.52
C LEU A 415 6.23 20.65 2.94
N VAL A 416 5.31 20.33 2.02
CA VAL A 416 4.38 21.30 1.42
C VAL A 416 3.50 21.96 2.48
N GLU A 417 2.97 21.18 3.43
CA GLU A 417 2.15 21.70 4.52
C GLU A 417 2.94 22.68 5.41
N THR A 418 4.17 22.32 5.81
CA THR A 418 5.04 23.14 6.66
C THR A 418 5.46 24.43 5.97
N LEU A 419 5.95 24.36 4.73
CA LEU A 419 6.35 25.53 3.94
C LEU A 419 5.19 26.52 3.75
N THR A 420 3.96 26.01 3.60
CA THR A 420 2.75 26.83 3.45
C THR A 420 2.30 27.44 4.78
N GLN A 421 2.32 26.67 5.88
CA GLN A 421 1.91 27.15 7.21
C GLN A 421 2.85 28.20 7.80
N TYR A 422 4.15 28.10 7.52
CA TYR A 422 5.19 29.02 7.99
C TYR A 422 5.60 30.07 6.93
N GLU A 423 4.87 30.17 5.82
CA GLU A 423 5.06 31.20 4.78
C GLU A 423 6.49 31.23 4.18
N ARG A 424 7.14 30.05 4.09
CA ARG A 424 8.53 29.88 3.62
C ARG A 424 8.61 29.88 2.08
N TRP A 425 8.02 30.90 1.45
CA TRP A 425 7.75 30.94 0.01
C TRP A 425 9.00 30.89 -0.87
N GLN A 426 10.11 31.51 -0.45
CA GLN A 426 11.38 31.44 -1.19
C GLN A 426 11.93 30.01 -1.24
N GLN A 427 12.00 29.35 -0.08
CA GLN A 427 12.43 27.95 0.05
C GLN A 427 11.48 27.01 -0.72
N ALA A 428 10.17 27.29 -0.69
CA ALA A 428 9.17 26.53 -1.44
C ALA A 428 9.34 26.65 -2.96
N PHE A 429 9.64 27.85 -3.48
CA PHE A 429 9.94 28.06 -4.89
C PHE A 429 11.18 27.27 -5.31
N GLU A 430 12.26 27.37 -4.52
CA GLU A 430 13.54 26.69 -4.77
C GLU A 430 13.40 25.15 -4.75
N LEU A 431 12.77 24.59 -3.73
CA LEU A 431 12.57 23.15 -3.59
C LEU A 431 11.73 22.57 -4.74
N CYS A 432 10.77 23.33 -5.27
CA CYS A 432 9.99 22.96 -6.46
C CYS A 432 10.80 22.99 -7.77
N GLN A 433 11.96 23.64 -7.83
CA GLN A 433 12.90 23.50 -8.96
C GLN A 433 13.90 22.34 -8.77
N GLY A 434 14.05 21.83 -7.55
CA GLY A 434 15.00 20.78 -7.19
C GLY A 434 14.43 19.35 -7.23
N PRO A 435 15.28 18.33 -6.94
CA PRO A 435 14.92 16.91 -6.99
C PRO A 435 14.06 16.40 -5.82
N LEU A 436 13.61 17.29 -4.92
CA LEU A 436 12.82 16.94 -3.73
C LEU A 436 11.31 17.16 -3.95
N LEU A 437 10.95 18.22 -4.68
CA LEU A 437 9.60 18.48 -5.16
C LEU A 437 9.62 18.48 -6.69
N GLU A 438 10.16 17.40 -7.27
CA GLU A 438 10.25 17.20 -8.71
C GLU A 438 8.85 17.08 -9.37
N PRO A 439 8.70 17.51 -10.64
CA PRO A 439 7.50 17.23 -11.43
C PRO A 439 7.21 15.73 -11.54
N THR A 440 5.95 15.33 -11.61
CA THR A 440 5.57 13.92 -11.66
C THR A 440 4.31 13.63 -12.48
N ASP A 441 4.18 12.39 -12.95
CA ASP A 441 3.01 11.88 -13.68
C ASP A 441 1.87 11.43 -12.75
N ASP A 442 2.06 11.43 -11.43
CA ASP A 442 0.92 11.29 -10.51
C ASP A 442 0.18 12.64 -10.40
N ASP A 443 -1.01 12.70 -11.01
CA ASP A 443 -1.85 13.91 -11.07
C ASP A 443 -2.13 14.53 -9.68
N LYS A 444 -2.10 13.78 -8.57
CA LYS A 444 -2.36 14.34 -7.23
C LYS A 444 -1.12 15.00 -6.65
N GLU A 445 0.02 14.31 -6.68
CA GLU A 445 1.30 14.87 -6.25
C GLU A 445 1.70 16.08 -7.10
N GLN A 446 1.45 16.02 -8.41
CA GLN A 446 1.68 17.15 -9.31
C GLN A 446 0.71 18.31 -9.05
N LEU A 447 -0.56 18.05 -8.74
CA LEU A 447 -1.52 19.11 -8.37
C LEU A 447 -1.10 19.80 -7.06
N VAL A 448 -0.64 19.04 -6.06
CA VAL A 448 -0.12 19.58 -4.79
C VAL A 448 1.13 20.43 -5.04
N ARG A 449 2.08 19.95 -5.85
CA ARG A 449 3.28 20.69 -6.26
C ARG A 449 2.93 21.99 -6.98
N LEU A 450 2.00 21.96 -7.94
CA LEU A 450 1.60 23.15 -8.72
C LEU A 450 0.92 24.20 -7.85
N ARG A 451 0.09 23.82 -6.86
CA ARG A 451 -0.50 24.75 -5.89
C ARG A 451 0.57 25.48 -5.09
N LEU A 452 1.55 24.74 -4.55
CA LEU A 452 2.67 25.34 -3.81
C LEU A 452 3.52 26.25 -4.71
N LEU A 453 3.92 25.79 -5.89
CA LEU A 453 4.78 26.56 -6.80
C LEU A 453 4.07 27.83 -7.31
N GLY A 454 2.77 27.77 -7.61
CA GLY A 454 1.99 28.95 -8.01
C GLY A 454 1.89 29.98 -6.90
N ALA A 455 1.53 29.56 -5.68
CA ALA A 455 1.50 30.42 -4.50
C ALA A 455 2.87 31.04 -4.22
N ALA A 456 3.92 30.23 -4.17
CA ALA A 456 5.30 30.66 -3.94
C ALA A 456 5.79 31.64 -5.01
N SER A 457 5.43 31.46 -6.28
CA SER A 457 5.83 32.35 -7.38
C SER A 457 5.26 33.76 -7.21
N PHE A 458 3.95 33.89 -6.92
CA PHE A 458 3.36 35.22 -6.67
C PHE A 458 3.82 35.83 -5.34
N MET A 459 3.98 35.02 -4.29
CA MET A 459 4.46 35.47 -2.97
C MET A 459 5.96 35.85 -2.94
N THR A 460 6.71 35.67 -4.03
CA THR A 460 8.15 36.00 -4.14
C THR A 460 8.49 36.89 -5.33
N ASP A 461 7.50 37.62 -5.87
CA ASP A 461 7.64 38.53 -7.02
C ASP A 461 8.20 37.85 -8.29
N ARG A 462 7.69 36.64 -8.58
CA ARG A 462 7.99 35.87 -9.81
C ARG A 462 6.71 35.62 -10.65
N PRO A 463 5.97 36.68 -11.06
CA PRO A 463 4.65 36.52 -11.69
C PRO A 463 4.68 35.71 -12.99
N ALA A 464 5.78 35.74 -13.75
CA ALA A 464 5.92 34.93 -14.97
C ALA A 464 5.82 33.41 -14.68
N ALA A 465 6.49 32.92 -13.64
CA ALA A 465 6.41 31.51 -13.22
C ALA A 465 5.02 31.16 -12.65
N GLY A 466 4.34 32.13 -12.01
CA GLY A 466 2.95 31.97 -11.56
C GLY A 466 1.96 31.81 -12.72
N GLU A 467 2.11 32.58 -13.79
CA GLU A 467 1.30 32.44 -15.01
C GLU A 467 1.62 31.16 -15.79
N GLU A 468 2.88 30.69 -15.80
CA GLU A 468 3.25 29.37 -16.34
C GLU A 468 2.55 28.21 -15.58
N VAL A 469 2.48 28.30 -14.24
CA VAL A 469 1.72 27.34 -13.41
C VAL A 469 0.22 27.40 -13.72
N LEU A 470 -0.35 28.60 -13.89
CA LEU A 470 -1.76 28.76 -14.29
C LEU A 470 -2.02 28.17 -15.68
N ALA A 471 -1.06 28.24 -16.61
CA ALA A 471 -1.16 27.63 -17.93
C ALA A 471 -1.18 26.08 -17.85
N ASP A 472 -0.29 25.45 -17.07
CA ASP A 472 -0.31 23.98 -16.86
C ASP A 472 -1.63 23.53 -16.21
N LEU A 473 -2.06 24.19 -15.13
CA LEU A 473 -3.31 23.87 -14.45
C LEU A 473 -4.54 23.99 -15.37
N ASN A 474 -4.62 25.03 -16.21
CA ASN A 474 -5.71 25.17 -17.18
C ASN A 474 -5.63 24.13 -18.31
N ALA A 475 -4.44 23.79 -18.80
CA ALA A 475 -4.25 22.74 -19.80
C ALA A 475 -4.70 21.36 -19.27
N ARG A 476 -4.38 21.04 -18.00
CA ARG A 476 -4.87 19.82 -17.32
C ARG A 476 -6.37 19.82 -17.12
N LEU A 477 -6.97 20.97 -16.79
CA LEU A 477 -8.42 21.11 -16.64
C LEU A 477 -9.15 20.86 -17.97
N GLU A 478 -8.67 21.43 -19.07
CA GLU A 478 -9.25 21.20 -20.39
C GLU A 478 -9.01 19.76 -20.89
N LYS A 479 -7.85 19.15 -20.62
CA LYS A 479 -7.63 17.71 -20.86
C LYS A 479 -8.68 16.86 -20.14
N GLN A 480 -8.83 17.03 -18.83
CA GLN A 480 -9.80 16.27 -18.01
C GLN A 480 -11.26 16.51 -18.45
N ARG A 481 -11.61 17.73 -18.88
CA ARG A 481 -12.93 18.06 -19.46
C ARG A 481 -13.17 17.35 -20.79
N ASN A 482 -12.18 17.30 -21.68
CA ASN A 482 -12.28 16.62 -22.96
C ASN A 482 -12.35 15.09 -22.79
N GLU A 483 -11.51 14.50 -21.94
CA GLU A 483 -11.58 13.07 -21.60
C GLU A 483 -12.92 12.70 -20.95
N GLN A 484 -13.46 13.54 -20.06
CA GLN A 484 -14.81 13.37 -19.51
C GLN A 484 -15.89 13.44 -20.60
N LYS A 485 -15.78 14.40 -21.53
CA LYS A 485 -16.72 14.55 -22.64
C LYS A 485 -16.72 13.29 -23.51
N GLU A 486 -15.55 12.89 -23.99
CA GLU A 486 -15.32 11.72 -24.84
C GLU A 486 -15.76 10.41 -24.18
N ALA A 487 -15.41 10.17 -22.91
CA ALA A 487 -15.84 8.99 -22.18
C ALA A 487 -17.38 8.91 -22.08
N GLY A 488 -18.04 10.06 -21.83
CA GLY A 488 -19.50 10.16 -21.81
C GLY A 488 -20.16 10.00 -23.19
N GLU A 489 -19.51 10.45 -24.25
CA GLU A 489 -20.02 10.33 -25.63
C GLU A 489 -19.81 8.92 -26.20
N LYS A 490 -18.66 8.30 -25.94
CA LYS A 490 -18.38 6.88 -26.24
C LYS A 490 -19.35 5.96 -25.50
N ALA A 491 -19.53 6.14 -24.18
CA ALA A 491 -20.46 5.33 -23.41
C ALA A 491 -21.92 5.52 -23.85
N ALA A 492 -22.30 6.72 -24.31
CA ALA A 492 -23.60 6.94 -24.94
C ALA A 492 -23.73 6.19 -26.27
N ALA A 493 -22.71 6.27 -27.14
CA ALA A 493 -22.69 5.58 -28.44
C ALA A 493 -22.78 4.04 -28.28
N GLU A 494 -21.98 3.46 -27.38
CA GLU A 494 -22.04 2.03 -27.06
C GLU A 494 -23.41 1.62 -26.48
N ALA A 495 -24.03 2.46 -25.66
CA ALA A 495 -25.38 2.20 -25.14
C ALA A 495 -26.45 2.35 -26.23
N THR A 496 -26.25 3.25 -27.19
CA THR A 496 -27.13 3.47 -28.34
C THR A 496 -27.08 2.29 -29.29
N GLU A 497 -25.89 1.76 -29.57
CA GLU A 497 -25.71 0.54 -30.37
C GLU A 497 -26.36 -0.68 -29.70
N LYS A 498 -26.15 -0.86 -28.39
CA LYS A 498 -26.76 -1.94 -27.60
C LYS A 498 -28.29 -1.83 -27.46
N ALA A 499 -28.88 -0.65 -27.70
CA ALA A 499 -30.32 -0.45 -27.72
C ALA A 499 -30.98 -0.82 -29.06
N ILE A 500 -30.20 -0.97 -30.15
CA ILE A 500 -30.73 -1.26 -31.49
C ILE A 500 -30.81 -2.78 -31.71
N ASP A 501 -32.03 -3.29 -31.85
CA ASP A 501 -32.25 -4.66 -32.33
C ASP A 501 -32.10 -4.70 -33.87
N ALA A 502 -30.91 -5.10 -34.32
CA ALA A 502 -30.58 -5.22 -35.74
C ALA A 502 -31.49 -6.19 -36.51
N ALA A 503 -32.09 -7.20 -35.85
CA ALA A 503 -33.04 -8.11 -36.49
C ALA A 503 -34.41 -7.45 -36.67
N ALA A 504 -34.88 -6.68 -35.67
CA ALA A 504 -36.09 -5.87 -35.80
C ALA A 504 -35.96 -4.77 -36.87
N VAL A 505 -34.82 -4.07 -36.92
CA VAL A 505 -34.52 -3.07 -37.96
C VAL A 505 -34.52 -3.72 -39.35
N LYS A 506 -33.77 -4.80 -39.55
CA LYS A 506 -33.74 -5.53 -40.84
C LYS A 506 -35.12 -6.04 -41.27
N LYS A 507 -35.94 -6.49 -40.32
CA LYS A 507 -37.33 -6.91 -40.58
C LYS A 507 -38.21 -5.75 -41.03
N ALA A 508 -38.02 -4.55 -40.47
CA ALA A 508 -38.73 -3.35 -40.89
C ALA A 508 -38.31 -2.91 -42.31
N GLY A 509 -37.01 -2.93 -42.62
CA GLY A 509 -36.49 -2.69 -43.98
C GLY A 509 -37.04 -3.68 -45.01
N GLN A 510 -37.09 -4.98 -44.67
CA GLN A 510 -37.69 -6.01 -45.54
C GLN A 510 -39.19 -5.80 -45.76
N ALA A 511 -39.95 -5.44 -44.72
CA ALA A 511 -41.38 -5.15 -44.85
C ALA A 511 -41.65 -3.88 -45.68
N ALA A 512 -40.87 -2.82 -45.49
CA ALA A 512 -40.96 -1.59 -46.28
C ALA A 512 -40.60 -1.82 -47.76
N ARG A 513 -39.60 -2.68 -48.03
CA ARG A 513 -39.23 -3.10 -49.39
C ARG A 513 -40.40 -3.79 -50.08
N GLN A 514 -40.96 -4.83 -49.45
CA GLN A 514 -42.10 -5.58 -49.98
C GLN A 514 -43.35 -4.69 -50.19
N ALA A 515 -43.61 -3.74 -49.29
CA ALA A 515 -44.70 -2.79 -49.44
C ALA A 515 -44.48 -1.83 -50.62
N ALA A 516 -43.26 -1.31 -50.81
CA ALA A 516 -42.95 -0.45 -51.94
C ALA A 516 -43.03 -1.19 -53.28
N GLU A 517 -42.43 -2.38 -53.38
CA GLU A 517 -42.50 -3.26 -54.55
C GLU A 517 -43.97 -3.60 -54.90
N ALA A 518 -44.83 -3.82 -53.89
CA ALA A 518 -46.27 -4.08 -54.08
C ALA A 518 -47.10 -2.85 -54.48
N GLU A 519 -46.77 -1.64 -54.03
CA GLU A 519 -47.43 -0.41 -54.50
C GLU A 519 -47.03 -0.09 -55.95
N LEU A 520 -45.74 -0.17 -56.26
CA LEU A 520 -45.19 0.14 -57.59
C LEU A 520 -45.68 -0.86 -58.66
N THR A 521 -45.89 -2.14 -58.29
CA THR A 521 -46.55 -3.12 -59.19
C THR A 521 -48.08 -3.01 -59.24
N LYS A 522 -48.74 -2.35 -58.28
CA LYS A 522 -50.18 -2.04 -58.33
C LYS A 522 -50.52 -0.86 -59.22
N GLY A 523 -49.64 0.15 -59.32
CA GLY A 523 -49.78 1.26 -60.26
C GLY A 523 -49.97 0.83 -61.72
N ALA A 524 -49.57 -0.40 -62.06
CA ALA A 524 -49.73 -1.00 -63.39
C ALA A 524 -51.03 -1.80 -63.60
N LYS A 525 -51.96 -1.90 -62.62
CA LYS A 525 -53.13 -2.82 -62.72
C LYS A 525 -54.52 -2.25 -62.38
N ASP A 526 -54.63 -1.15 -61.63
CA ASP A 526 -55.94 -0.57 -61.27
C ASP A 526 -56.31 0.61 -62.20
N ALA A 527 -56.67 0.31 -63.46
CA ALA A 527 -57.13 1.28 -64.46
C ALA A 527 -58.46 0.85 -65.15
N PRO A 528 -59.63 1.27 -64.65
CA PRO A 528 -60.92 0.94 -65.26
C PRO A 528 -61.34 1.92 -66.36
N ALA A 529 -61.63 1.37 -67.54
CA ALA A 529 -62.25 1.95 -68.75
C ALA A 529 -62.86 3.37 -68.68
N GLU A 530 -62.43 4.23 -69.62
CA GLU A 530 -63.05 5.52 -69.89
C GLU A 530 -64.51 5.39 -70.36
N THR A 531 -65.36 6.35 -69.97
CA THR A 531 -66.59 6.69 -70.69
C THR A 531 -66.74 8.21 -70.79
N SER A 532 -67.01 8.68 -72.00
CA SER A 532 -67.09 10.08 -72.43
C SER A 532 -67.97 10.10 -73.71
N PRO A 533 -68.53 11.22 -74.22
CA PRO A 533 -68.29 12.61 -73.83
C PRO A 533 -69.54 13.50 -73.68
N ALA A 534 -69.31 14.76 -73.27
CA ALA A 534 -70.09 15.92 -73.68
C ALA A 534 -69.15 17.13 -73.87
N ALA A 535 -69.47 18.01 -74.83
CA ALA A 535 -68.65 19.17 -75.22
C ALA A 535 -68.83 20.35 -74.22
N SER A 536 -68.06 21.45 -74.24
CA SER A 536 -67.67 22.21 -75.45
C SER A 536 -66.41 23.11 -75.38
N ASP A 537 -66.02 23.55 -76.58
CA ASP A 537 -65.32 24.78 -76.97
C ASP A 537 -63.77 24.85 -77.12
N ASP A 538 -63.39 25.57 -78.19
CA ASP A 538 -62.09 26.08 -78.69
C ASP A 538 -60.87 25.16 -78.95
N LYS A 539 -60.88 24.60 -80.16
CA LYS A 539 -59.74 24.41 -81.11
C LYS A 539 -59.32 25.79 -81.72
N PRO A 540 -58.35 25.93 -82.67
CA PRO A 540 -57.31 25.02 -83.23
C PRO A 540 -55.88 25.67 -83.22
N THR A 541 -54.80 25.20 -83.88
CA THR A 541 -54.46 24.03 -84.75
C THR A 541 -53.04 23.53 -84.32
N THR A 542 -51.98 23.11 -85.05
CA THR A 542 -51.55 22.73 -86.44
C THR A 542 -50.17 22.04 -86.25
N ASP A 543 -49.70 21.04 -86.99
CA ASP A 543 -50.33 20.14 -87.97
C ASP A 543 -49.45 18.88 -88.20
N GLU A 544 -50.04 17.86 -88.85
CA GLU A 544 -49.47 16.67 -89.53
C GLU A 544 -48.45 15.74 -88.79
N VAL A 545 -48.69 14.44 -88.49
CA VAL A 545 -49.38 13.28 -89.13
C VAL A 545 -48.44 12.39 -89.99
N VAL A 546 -48.38 11.07 -89.68
CA VAL A 546 -48.67 9.91 -90.57
C VAL A 546 -48.37 8.57 -89.86
N ALA A 547 -49.39 7.71 -89.78
CA ALA A 547 -49.39 6.23 -89.64
C ALA A 547 -48.65 5.50 -88.48
N ALA A 548 -49.21 4.34 -88.14
CA ALA A 548 -48.67 3.32 -87.25
C ALA A 548 -48.78 1.95 -87.92
N ASP A 549 -48.17 0.91 -87.34
CA ASP A 549 -48.62 -0.48 -87.49
C ASP A 549 -48.31 -1.28 -86.21
N GLU A 550 -49.10 -2.31 -85.91
CA GLU A 550 -49.01 -3.11 -84.68
C GLU A 550 -48.22 -4.42 -84.88
N LYS A 551 -47.45 -4.85 -83.86
CA LYS A 551 -47.62 -6.15 -83.17
C LYS A 551 -46.47 -6.52 -82.22
N GLY A 552 -46.82 -7.36 -81.24
CA GLY A 552 -45.89 -8.31 -80.61
C GLY A 552 -45.40 -7.88 -79.23
N ALA A 553 -46.07 -8.37 -78.18
CA ALA A 553 -45.59 -8.27 -76.80
C ALA A 553 -44.93 -9.58 -76.37
N GLU A 554 -43.76 -9.49 -75.74
CA GLU A 554 -43.26 -10.47 -74.76
C GLU A 554 -42.87 -9.73 -73.49
N ASP A 555 -43.13 -10.35 -72.34
CA ASP A 555 -43.19 -9.69 -71.04
C ASP A 555 -41.80 -9.60 -70.35
N LYS A 556 -41.54 -8.52 -69.60
CA LYS A 556 -40.28 -8.31 -68.86
C LYS A 556 -40.54 -7.75 -67.45
N PRO A 557 -39.91 -8.31 -66.40
CA PRO A 557 -40.10 -7.84 -65.02
C PRO A 557 -39.42 -6.48 -64.76
N ALA A 558 -39.99 -5.73 -63.83
CA ALA A 558 -39.73 -4.30 -63.62
C ALA A 558 -38.55 -3.97 -62.66
N ASP A 559 -37.43 -4.69 -62.75
CA ASP A 559 -36.24 -4.48 -61.88
C ASP A 559 -35.20 -3.49 -62.46
N ASP A 560 -35.31 -3.12 -63.75
CA ASP A 560 -34.29 -2.34 -64.48
C ASP A 560 -34.45 -0.79 -64.44
N ASP A 561 -35.44 -0.24 -63.70
CA ASP A 561 -35.64 1.22 -63.58
C ASP A 561 -34.86 1.79 -62.38
N PRO A 562 -33.86 2.69 -62.61
CA PRO A 562 -33.00 3.20 -61.54
C PRO A 562 -33.69 4.19 -60.59
N ASP A 563 -34.71 4.94 -61.01
CA ASP A 563 -35.44 5.85 -60.11
C ASP A 563 -36.45 5.08 -59.26
N VAL A 564 -37.05 4.01 -59.79
CA VAL A 564 -37.87 3.07 -59.02
C VAL A 564 -37.04 2.35 -57.94
N ALA A 565 -35.87 1.81 -58.32
CA ALA A 565 -34.95 1.17 -57.37
C ALA A 565 -34.47 2.14 -56.27
N LYS A 566 -34.23 3.41 -56.63
CA LYS A 566 -33.88 4.48 -55.69
C LYS A 566 -35.03 4.81 -54.73
N GLN A 567 -36.26 4.97 -55.20
CA GLN A 567 -37.44 5.23 -54.36
C GLN A 567 -37.69 4.09 -53.36
N ILE A 568 -37.50 2.83 -53.77
CA ILE A 568 -37.56 1.67 -52.87
C ILE A 568 -36.44 1.77 -51.82
N SER A 569 -35.20 2.08 -52.22
CA SER A 569 -34.06 2.22 -51.29
C SER A 569 -34.28 3.34 -50.26
N GLU A 570 -34.78 4.50 -50.68
CA GLU A 570 -35.09 5.64 -49.79
C GLU A 570 -36.21 5.28 -48.79
N ARG A 571 -37.26 4.58 -49.23
CA ARG A 571 -38.35 4.08 -48.36
C ARG A 571 -37.86 3.03 -47.35
N VAL A 572 -36.97 2.13 -47.76
CA VAL A 572 -36.34 1.14 -46.87
C VAL A 572 -35.48 1.83 -45.81
N ALA A 573 -34.64 2.78 -46.23
CA ALA A 573 -33.79 3.55 -45.32
C ALA A 573 -34.62 4.36 -44.30
N ALA A 574 -35.73 4.98 -44.74
CA ALA A 574 -36.63 5.70 -43.85
C ALA A 574 -37.30 4.79 -42.80
N ALA A 575 -37.76 3.60 -43.20
CA ALA A 575 -38.37 2.63 -42.28
C ALA A 575 -37.37 2.06 -41.28
N GLU A 576 -36.14 1.75 -41.71
CA GLU A 576 -35.06 1.34 -40.79
C GLU A 576 -34.66 2.45 -39.82
N ALA A 577 -34.59 3.71 -40.30
CA ALA A 577 -34.25 4.87 -39.48
C ALA A 577 -35.30 5.14 -38.39
N GLU A 578 -36.61 5.07 -38.71
CA GLU A 578 -37.67 5.30 -37.73
C GLU A 578 -37.72 4.19 -36.67
N VAL A 579 -37.50 2.91 -37.02
CA VAL A 579 -37.42 1.83 -36.02
C VAL A 579 -36.18 1.97 -35.12
N ARG A 580 -35.02 2.33 -35.67
CA ARG A 580 -33.82 2.67 -34.86
C ARG A 580 -34.13 3.80 -33.88
N LYS A 581 -34.74 4.89 -34.36
CA LYS A 581 -35.11 6.05 -33.55
C LYS A 581 -36.07 5.67 -32.41
N GLN A 582 -37.14 4.91 -32.69
CA GLN A 582 -38.09 4.46 -31.65
C GLN A 582 -37.42 3.58 -30.57
N GLN A 583 -36.43 2.76 -30.93
CA GLN A 583 -35.65 1.98 -29.99
C GLN A 583 -34.73 2.87 -29.11
N ILE A 584 -34.07 3.86 -29.73
CA ILE A 584 -33.20 4.83 -29.04
C ILE A 584 -34.02 5.72 -28.09
N ASP A 585 -35.15 6.27 -28.53
CA ASP A 585 -36.03 7.13 -27.73
C ASP A 585 -36.56 6.38 -26.49
N LYS A 586 -36.87 5.08 -26.64
CA LYS A 586 -37.28 4.20 -25.53
C LYS A 586 -36.15 3.98 -24.50
N GLU A 587 -34.91 3.80 -24.95
CA GLU A 587 -33.74 3.56 -24.09
C GLU A 587 -32.95 4.82 -23.73
N SER A 588 -33.44 6.02 -24.09
CA SER A 588 -32.81 7.32 -23.80
C SER A 588 -32.30 7.44 -22.35
N LYS A 589 -33.11 7.02 -21.37
CA LYS A 589 -32.74 7.05 -19.94
C LYS A 589 -31.59 6.09 -19.60
N THR A 590 -31.48 4.97 -20.30
CA THR A 590 -30.39 3.99 -20.16
C THR A 590 -29.11 4.56 -20.77
N ILE A 591 -29.21 5.21 -21.93
CA ILE A 591 -28.11 5.89 -22.63
C ILE A 591 -27.55 7.05 -21.78
N ASP A 592 -28.40 7.92 -21.24
CA ASP A 592 -27.98 9.03 -20.38
C ASP A 592 -27.42 8.56 -19.02
N LYS A 593 -27.91 7.43 -18.51
CA LYS A 593 -27.33 6.78 -17.32
C LYS A 593 -25.92 6.25 -17.60
N ALA A 594 -25.68 5.64 -18.77
CA ALA A 594 -24.35 5.18 -19.19
C ALA A 594 -23.39 6.36 -19.37
N ARG A 595 -23.81 7.41 -20.10
CA ARG A 595 -23.11 8.70 -20.24
C ARG A 595 -22.71 9.29 -18.88
N THR A 596 -23.66 9.38 -17.95
CA THR A 596 -23.43 9.98 -16.62
C THR A 596 -22.51 9.11 -15.76
N ALA A 597 -22.62 7.78 -15.84
CA ALA A 597 -21.73 6.86 -15.15
C ALA A 597 -20.28 6.98 -15.65
N ALA A 598 -20.07 7.05 -16.97
CA ALA A 598 -18.75 7.23 -17.57
C ALA A 598 -18.11 8.58 -17.27
N ARG A 599 -18.91 9.64 -17.08
CA ARG A 599 -18.43 10.98 -16.66
C ARG A 599 -18.05 11.08 -15.19
N LYS A 600 -18.53 10.17 -14.34
CA LYS A 600 -18.39 10.25 -12.88
C LYS A 600 -16.93 10.24 -12.36
N PRO A 601 -15.98 9.45 -12.89
CA PRO A 601 -14.60 9.42 -12.37
C PRO A 601 -13.89 10.78 -12.45
N PHE A 602 -14.11 11.52 -13.53
CA PHE A 602 -13.50 12.82 -13.81
C PHE A 602 -14.02 13.96 -12.92
N ALA A 603 -15.16 13.78 -12.23
CA ALA A 603 -15.79 14.85 -11.47
C ALA A 603 -14.91 15.36 -10.31
N THR A 604 -14.13 14.50 -9.66
CA THR A 604 -13.20 14.90 -8.60
C THR A 604 -11.95 15.59 -9.15
N PRO A 605 -11.17 15.01 -10.11
CA PRO A 605 -10.05 15.70 -10.76
C PRO A 605 -10.40 17.10 -11.30
N ILE A 606 -11.50 17.23 -12.05
CA ILE A 606 -11.96 18.52 -12.61
C ILE A 606 -12.23 19.54 -11.48
N ASN A 607 -12.91 19.11 -10.43
CA ASN A 607 -13.24 19.97 -9.28
C ASN A 607 -11.99 20.41 -8.51
N ASP A 608 -11.01 19.53 -8.33
CA ASP A 608 -9.81 19.83 -7.57
C ASP A 608 -8.80 20.67 -8.39
N LEU A 609 -8.77 20.52 -9.72
CA LEU A 609 -8.09 21.46 -10.63
C LEU A 609 -8.73 22.86 -10.60
N VAL A 610 -10.06 22.97 -10.63
CA VAL A 610 -10.77 24.27 -10.52
C VAL A 610 -10.46 24.98 -9.20
N LYS A 611 -10.33 24.26 -8.09
CA LYS A 611 -9.87 24.82 -6.81
C LYS A 611 -8.44 25.33 -6.89
N ALA A 612 -7.52 24.53 -7.44
CA ALA A 612 -6.11 24.87 -7.53
C ALA A 612 -5.88 26.13 -8.38
N ILE A 613 -6.58 26.26 -9.51
CA ILE A 613 -6.57 27.47 -10.35
C ILE A 613 -7.05 28.67 -9.53
N ALA A 614 -8.22 28.58 -8.90
CA ALA A 614 -8.78 29.70 -8.14
C ALA A 614 -7.96 30.06 -6.88
N GLU A 615 -7.19 29.13 -6.31
CA GLU A 615 -6.22 29.42 -5.26
C GLU A 615 -5.00 30.20 -5.80
N VAL A 616 -4.39 29.72 -6.89
CA VAL A 616 -3.21 30.36 -7.49
C VAL A 616 -3.56 31.74 -8.10
N GLU A 617 -4.72 31.89 -8.73
CA GLU A 617 -5.29 33.19 -9.10
C GLU A 617 -5.50 34.07 -7.86
N GLY A 618 -5.98 33.49 -6.76
CA GLY A 618 -6.14 34.19 -5.49
C GLY A 618 -4.82 34.73 -4.90
N PHE A 619 -3.72 33.99 -5.05
CA PHE A 619 -2.38 34.46 -4.70
C PHE A 619 -1.86 35.56 -5.64
N ARG A 620 -2.21 35.52 -6.94
CA ARG A 620 -1.90 36.61 -7.88
C ARG A 620 -2.59 37.92 -7.48
N GLU A 621 -3.90 37.88 -7.25
CA GLU A 621 -4.64 39.10 -6.87
C GLU A 621 -4.20 39.62 -5.48
N TYR A 622 -3.77 38.72 -4.57
CA TYR A 622 -3.18 39.10 -3.29
C TYR A 622 -1.84 39.85 -3.46
N ALA A 623 -0.95 39.36 -4.33
CA ALA A 623 0.30 40.03 -4.66
C ALA A 623 0.06 41.38 -5.37
N ALA A 624 -0.99 41.48 -6.20
CA ALA A 624 -1.47 42.72 -6.81
C ALA A 624 -2.21 43.66 -5.84
N GLN A 625 -2.40 43.25 -4.58
CA GLN A 625 -3.09 43.98 -3.51
C GLN A 625 -4.62 44.20 -3.73
N ASP A 626 -5.24 43.48 -4.66
CA ASP A 626 -6.71 43.39 -4.77
C ASP A 626 -7.23 42.33 -3.78
N TYR A 627 -7.21 42.69 -2.49
CA TYR A 627 -7.67 41.81 -1.42
C TYR A 627 -9.15 41.37 -1.57
N PRO A 628 -10.09 42.19 -2.09
CA PRO A 628 -11.44 41.74 -2.42
C PRO A 628 -11.49 40.64 -3.49
N ALA A 629 -10.75 40.78 -4.59
CA ALA A 629 -10.68 39.76 -5.65
C ALA A 629 -9.98 38.49 -5.14
N ALA A 630 -8.86 38.65 -4.44
CA ALA A 630 -8.14 37.55 -3.78
C ALA A 630 -9.06 36.77 -2.85
N LEU A 631 -9.81 37.45 -1.97
CA LEU A 631 -10.75 36.82 -1.05
C LEU A 631 -11.85 36.03 -1.78
N ALA A 632 -12.35 36.53 -2.91
CA ALA A 632 -13.37 35.88 -3.72
C ALA A 632 -12.85 34.64 -4.48
N LEU A 633 -11.55 34.61 -4.81
CA LEU A 633 -10.86 33.51 -5.49
C LEU A 633 -10.40 32.44 -4.51
N LEU A 634 -9.67 32.83 -3.45
CA LEU A 634 -9.21 31.97 -2.36
C LEU A 634 -10.36 31.19 -1.69
N LYS A 635 -11.55 31.81 -1.51
CA LYS A 635 -12.75 31.11 -1.00
C LYS A 635 -13.23 29.96 -1.91
N LYS A 636 -12.89 29.94 -3.20
CA LYS A 636 -13.20 28.83 -4.13
C LYS A 636 -12.15 27.71 -4.04
N GLY A 637 -10.89 28.02 -3.71
CA GLY A 637 -9.85 27.03 -3.43
C GLY A 637 -10.23 26.09 -2.27
N GLY A 638 -10.99 26.61 -1.30
CA GLY A 638 -11.72 25.80 -0.33
C GLY A 638 -10.89 25.44 0.90
N LYS A 639 -10.93 24.17 1.31
CA LYS A 639 -10.47 23.72 2.65
C LYS A 639 -8.95 23.72 2.87
N ASP A 640 -8.16 23.80 1.82
CA ASP A 640 -6.69 23.71 1.90
C ASP A 640 -6.04 25.11 1.99
N VAL A 641 -6.80 26.16 1.68
CA VAL A 641 -6.36 27.56 1.76
C VAL A 641 -6.24 27.99 3.23
N SER A 642 -5.13 28.67 3.56
CA SER A 642 -4.87 29.16 4.92
C SER A 642 -6.02 30.05 5.47
N PRO A 643 -6.61 29.71 6.63
CA PRO A 643 -7.60 30.56 7.29
C PRO A 643 -7.07 31.94 7.68
N TYR A 644 -5.76 32.04 7.97
CA TYR A 644 -5.10 33.31 8.25
C TYR A 644 -5.02 34.18 6.98
N LEU A 645 -4.63 33.63 5.83
CA LEU A 645 -4.66 34.38 4.56
C LEU A 645 -6.07 34.89 4.24
N LEU A 646 -7.09 34.06 4.47
CA LEU A 646 -8.49 34.49 4.35
C LEU A 646 -8.86 35.62 5.33
N ALA A 647 -8.31 35.64 6.55
CA ALA A 647 -8.52 36.71 7.53
C ALA A 647 -7.80 38.01 7.13
N VAL A 648 -6.54 37.93 6.68
CA VAL A 648 -5.79 39.10 6.16
C VAL A 648 -6.52 39.74 4.99
N CYS A 649 -6.99 38.95 4.02
CA CYS A 649 -7.76 39.47 2.89
C CYS A 649 -9.09 40.11 3.32
N GLN A 650 -9.74 39.63 4.39
CA GLN A 650 -10.95 40.27 4.95
C GLN A 650 -10.61 41.61 5.61
N LEU A 651 -9.57 41.63 6.45
CA LEU A 651 -9.11 42.82 7.16
C LEU A 651 -8.73 43.95 6.19
N ARG A 652 -7.89 43.64 5.20
CA ARG A 652 -7.43 44.59 4.18
C ARG A 652 -8.48 44.94 3.13
N SER A 653 -9.59 44.19 3.06
CA SER A 653 -10.82 44.59 2.34
C SER A 653 -11.74 45.51 3.16
N GLY A 654 -11.36 45.87 4.39
CA GLY A 654 -12.16 46.73 5.28
C GLY A 654 -13.19 46.00 6.15
N ASP A 655 -13.09 44.67 6.30
CA ASP A 655 -13.92 43.87 7.22
C ASP A 655 -13.09 43.24 8.36
N PRO A 656 -12.63 44.06 9.34
CA PRO A 656 -11.92 43.57 10.52
C PRO A 656 -12.78 42.63 11.36
N LYS A 657 -14.11 42.81 11.34
CA LYS A 657 -15.03 42.01 12.15
C LYS A 657 -15.05 40.55 11.72
N THR A 658 -15.16 40.28 10.42
CA THR A 658 -15.12 38.89 9.92
C THR A 658 -13.69 38.34 9.96
N ALA A 659 -12.67 39.17 9.77
CA ALA A 659 -11.26 38.77 9.91
C ALA A 659 -10.96 38.22 11.32
N ILE A 660 -11.27 39.00 12.36
CA ILE A 660 -11.14 38.60 13.78
C ILE A 660 -11.97 37.35 14.06
N ALA A 661 -13.21 37.26 13.56
CA ALA A 661 -14.03 36.06 13.74
C ALA A 661 -13.44 34.81 13.06
N THR A 662 -12.78 34.98 11.90
CA THR A 662 -12.09 33.89 11.17
C THR A 662 -10.87 33.40 11.93
N ALA A 663 -9.97 34.31 12.34
CA ALA A 663 -8.77 33.96 13.10
C ALA A 663 -9.12 33.35 14.46
N LYS A 664 -10.03 34.00 15.22
CA LYS A 664 -10.43 33.54 16.55
C LYS A 664 -11.07 32.16 16.53
N LYS A 665 -11.92 31.86 15.55
CA LYS A 665 -12.54 30.55 15.40
C LYS A 665 -11.50 29.43 15.31
N GLU A 666 -10.39 29.66 14.62
CA GLU A 666 -9.32 28.67 14.51
C GLU A 666 -8.48 28.59 15.80
N ALA A 667 -8.23 29.71 16.51
CA ALA A 667 -7.60 29.67 17.85
C ALA A 667 -8.46 28.93 18.90
N ASP A 668 -9.77 29.19 18.96
CA ASP A 668 -10.72 28.55 19.89
C ASP A 668 -10.82 27.02 19.66
N LYS A 669 -10.63 26.58 18.40
CA LYS A 669 -10.69 25.19 17.92
C LYS A 669 -9.37 24.44 18.11
N ASN A 670 -8.26 25.07 17.74
CA ASN A 670 -6.93 24.47 17.62
C ASN A 670 -6.11 24.78 18.89
N LYS A 671 -6.61 24.35 20.04
CA LYS A 671 -6.05 24.71 21.35
C LYS A 671 -4.63 24.20 21.54
N ASN A 672 -3.80 25.01 22.21
CA ASN A 672 -2.38 24.78 22.46
C ASN A 672 -1.52 24.66 21.19
N GLU A 673 -1.98 25.20 20.06
CA GLU A 673 -1.23 25.27 18.81
C GLU A 673 -0.73 26.71 18.62
N VAL A 674 0.55 26.88 18.27
CA VAL A 674 1.19 28.20 18.29
C VAL A 674 0.76 29.09 17.12
N LEU A 675 0.58 28.52 15.93
CA LEU A 675 0.22 29.29 14.72
C LEU A 675 -1.15 29.98 14.83
N PRO A 676 -2.25 29.34 15.25
CA PRO A 676 -3.55 30.00 15.42
C PRO A 676 -3.54 31.16 16.42
N LEU A 677 -2.71 31.11 17.47
CA LEU A 677 -2.55 32.21 18.42
C LEU A 677 -1.71 33.35 17.84
N ALA A 678 -0.61 33.04 17.14
CA ALA A 678 0.18 34.02 16.40
C ALA A 678 -0.69 34.78 15.38
N TRP A 679 -1.42 34.04 14.53
CA TRP A 679 -2.35 34.60 13.54
C TRP A 679 -3.44 35.49 14.17
N LEU A 680 -3.94 35.16 15.36
CA LEU A 680 -4.94 35.96 16.06
C LEU A 680 -4.35 37.23 16.68
N ALA A 681 -3.15 37.15 17.28
CA ALA A 681 -2.45 38.32 17.82
C ALA A 681 -2.08 39.33 16.72
N ASP A 682 -1.60 38.83 15.59
CA ASP A 682 -1.27 39.58 14.37
C ASP A 682 -2.50 40.30 13.79
N ILE A 683 -3.62 39.57 13.60
CA ILE A 683 -4.89 40.14 13.13
C ILE A 683 -5.48 41.16 14.13
N TYR A 684 -5.34 40.97 15.44
CA TYR A 684 -5.75 41.99 16.42
C TYR A 684 -4.86 43.24 16.34
N ALA A 685 -3.54 43.10 16.15
CA ALA A 685 -2.63 44.24 16.04
C ALA A 685 -2.87 45.05 14.74
N GLU A 686 -3.02 44.39 13.58
CA GLU A 686 -3.34 45.04 12.31
C GLU A 686 -4.75 45.68 12.32
N ALA A 687 -5.71 45.11 13.07
CA ALA A 687 -7.02 45.72 13.29
C ALA A 687 -7.02 46.89 14.31
N GLY A 688 -5.93 47.09 15.07
CA GLY A 688 -5.80 48.12 16.11
C GLY A 688 -6.32 47.74 17.50
N ASP A 689 -6.76 46.50 17.71
CA ASP A 689 -7.24 45.96 19.00
C ASP A 689 -6.05 45.55 19.91
N TRP A 690 -5.10 46.47 20.12
CA TRP A 690 -3.80 46.24 20.80
C TRP A 690 -3.89 45.60 22.19
N MET A 691 -4.99 45.79 22.91
CA MET A 691 -5.24 45.13 24.20
C MET A 691 -5.43 43.62 24.03
N LEU A 692 -6.24 43.20 23.05
CA LEU A 692 -6.48 41.79 22.73
C LEU A 692 -5.29 41.15 22.02
N ALA A 693 -4.55 41.94 21.24
CA ALA A 693 -3.27 41.51 20.65
C ALA A 693 -2.27 41.10 21.74
N LYS A 694 -2.08 41.94 22.77
CA LYS A 694 -1.17 41.66 23.90
C LYS A 694 -1.66 40.50 24.79
N GLU A 695 -2.96 40.38 25.06
CA GLU A 695 -3.56 39.23 25.78
C GLU A 695 -3.37 37.90 25.02
N THR A 696 -3.57 37.92 23.71
CA THR A 696 -3.37 36.74 22.84
C THR A 696 -1.87 36.39 22.73
N PHE A 697 -1.00 37.40 22.67
CA PHE A 697 0.44 37.21 22.61
C PHE A 697 1.00 36.58 23.90
N GLU A 698 0.62 37.05 25.09
CA GLU A 698 1.01 36.38 26.35
C GLU A 698 0.47 34.93 26.42
N SER A 699 -0.71 34.66 25.83
CA SER A 699 -1.22 33.29 25.70
C SER A 699 -0.37 32.41 24.76
N LEU A 700 0.23 32.99 23.71
CA LEU A 700 1.23 32.34 22.87
C LEU A 700 2.57 32.14 23.60
N ARG A 701 3.01 33.12 24.40
CA ARG A 701 4.25 33.03 25.19
C ARG A 701 4.26 31.84 26.14
N ALA A 702 3.12 31.49 26.73
CA ALA A 702 2.97 30.28 27.55
C ALA A 702 3.24 28.95 26.81
N LEU A 703 3.35 28.97 25.48
CA LEU A 703 3.65 27.83 24.61
C LEU A 703 4.97 28.01 23.82
N SER A 704 5.69 29.10 24.06
CA SER A 704 6.71 29.62 23.13
C SER A 704 8.10 28.96 23.21
N SER A 705 8.26 27.96 24.07
CA SER A 705 9.56 27.39 24.47
C SER A 705 10.44 26.86 23.34
N ASP A 706 9.84 26.51 22.20
CA ASP A 706 10.50 25.83 21.08
C ASP A 706 10.22 26.55 19.74
N LEU A 707 9.85 27.84 19.77
CA LEU A 707 9.56 28.60 18.54
C LEU A 707 10.82 28.98 17.77
N ASP A 708 10.79 28.77 16.46
CA ASP A 708 11.72 29.39 15.50
C ASP A 708 11.29 30.84 15.25
N LEU A 709 11.76 31.77 16.09
CA LEU A 709 11.26 33.16 16.16
C LEU A 709 11.38 33.98 14.87
N ASP A 710 12.27 33.59 13.96
CA ASP A 710 12.49 34.19 12.65
C ASP A 710 11.49 33.70 11.59
N ALA A 711 10.77 32.59 11.84
CA ALA A 711 9.68 32.16 10.98
C ALA A 711 8.59 33.23 10.91
N ALA A 712 8.13 33.55 9.69
CA ALA A 712 7.35 34.75 9.41
C ALA A 712 6.10 34.98 10.29
N PRO A 713 5.32 33.96 10.70
CA PRO A 713 4.19 34.13 11.61
C PRO A 713 4.56 34.64 13.02
N PHE A 714 5.80 34.41 13.48
CA PHE A 714 6.27 34.88 14.80
C PHE A 714 7.08 36.18 14.66
N ALA A 715 7.87 36.32 13.60
CA ALA A 715 8.62 37.55 13.31
C ALA A 715 7.71 38.79 13.17
N ARG A 716 6.49 38.62 12.63
CA ARG A 716 5.49 39.71 12.57
C ARG A 716 5.03 40.22 13.93
N LEU A 717 5.19 39.45 15.01
CA LEU A 717 4.74 39.81 16.35
C LEU A 717 5.74 40.71 17.10
N ALA A 718 6.91 41.00 16.52
CA ALA A 718 7.93 41.87 17.12
C ALA A 718 7.41 43.25 17.61
N PRO A 719 6.47 43.94 16.94
CA PRO A 719 5.87 45.17 17.48
C PRO A 719 5.07 44.95 18.77
N ILE A 720 4.41 43.79 18.92
CA ILE A 720 3.66 43.42 20.13
C ILE A 720 4.62 43.14 21.29
N ALA A 721 5.75 42.48 21.01
CA ALA A 721 6.82 42.24 21.99
C ALA A 721 7.48 43.55 22.46
N ALA A 722 7.74 44.49 21.55
CA ALA A 722 8.26 45.81 21.87
C ALA A 722 7.27 46.64 22.71
N GLU A 723 5.98 46.57 22.40
CA GLU A 723 4.85 47.14 23.18
C GLU A 723 4.62 46.48 24.55
N LEU A 724 5.43 45.48 24.90
CA LEU A 724 5.49 44.79 26.19
C LEU A 724 6.88 44.92 26.87
N GLU A 725 7.78 45.74 26.30
CA GLU A 725 9.16 45.95 26.79
C GLU A 725 9.99 44.65 26.90
N LEU A 726 9.76 43.69 25.98
CA LEU A 726 10.43 42.39 25.98
C LEU A 726 11.73 42.39 25.16
N GLU A 727 12.66 41.52 25.57
CA GLU A 727 13.87 41.19 24.81
C GLU A 727 13.53 40.50 23.47
N PRO A 728 14.44 40.53 22.46
CA PRO A 728 14.19 39.92 21.15
C PRO A 728 13.88 38.42 21.20
N ASP A 729 14.49 37.68 22.13
CA ASP A 729 14.06 36.34 22.50
C ASP A 729 13.02 36.44 23.63
N TRP A 730 11.75 36.55 23.23
CA TRP A 730 10.62 36.69 24.14
C TRP A 730 10.09 35.35 24.69
N ARG A 731 10.75 34.23 24.38
CA ARG A 731 10.30 32.87 24.72
C ARG A 731 10.33 32.62 26.23
N LEU A 732 9.51 31.68 26.67
CA LEU A 732 9.48 31.19 28.06
C LEU A 732 9.99 29.75 28.12
N ALA A 733 10.77 29.42 29.16
CA ALA A 733 11.17 28.05 29.41
C ALA A 733 9.95 27.16 29.71
N ALA A 734 9.93 25.93 29.18
CA ALA A 734 8.86 24.98 29.44
C ALA A 734 9.10 24.20 30.74
N GLU A 735 8.19 24.35 31.70
CA GLU A 735 8.13 23.48 32.88
C GLU A 735 7.54 22.11 32.51
N PRO A 736 8.26 20.99 32.77
CA PRO A 736 7.73 19.64 32.52
C PRO A 736 6.55 19.33 33.45
N LYS A 737 5.68 18.42 33.02
CA LYS A 737 4.61 17.89 33.88
C LYS A 737 5.15 16.77 34.77
N ASP A 738 4.52 16.61 35.92
CA ASP A 738 4.77 15.56 36.91
C ASP A 738 4.31 14.17 36.45
N ASP A 739 3.34 14.11 35.53
CA ASP A 739 2.77 12.87 34.98
C ASP A 739 3.54 12.26 33.79
N LEU A 740 4.82 12.61 33.62
CA LEU A 740 5.63 12.23 32.45
C LEU A 740 6.49 10.97 32.62
N GLY A 741 6.69 10.50 33.86
CA GLY A 741 7.58 9.38 34.14
C GLY A 741 9.05 9.69 33.86
N GLU A 742 9.84 8.63 33.67
CA GLU A 742 11.25 8.76 33.29
C GLU A 742 11.39 9.00 31.78
N ARG A 743 12.09 10.09 31.42
CA ARG A 743 12.49 10.38 30.05
C ARG A 743 14.02 10.26 29.94
N PRO A 744 14.56 9.23 29.27
CA PRO A 744 16.00 9.16 28.98
C PRO A 744 16.44 10.30 28.06
N ASP A 745 17.76 10.46 27.92
CA ASP A 745 18.31 11.33 26.87
C ASP A 745 17.91 10.77 25.50
N LEU A 746 17.38 11.63 24.62
CA LEU A 746 16.96 11.23 23.27
C LEU A 746 18.16 10.73 22.45
N ASP A 747 19.35 11.31 22.63
CA ASP A 747 20.56 10.87 21.94
C ASP A 747 21.02 9.46 22.39
N SER A 748 20.53 8.96 23.55
CA SER A 748 20.78 7.57 23.99
C SER A 748 19.92 6.53 23.28
N LEU A 749 18.82 6.94 22.64
CA LEU A 749 17.90 6.05 21.90
C LEU A 749 18.30 5.84 20.43
N GLY A 750 19.04 6.81 19.86
CA GLY A 750 19.49 6.79 18.47
C GLY A 750 19.59 8.19 17.86
N PRO A 751 20.12 8.31 16.63
CA PRO A 751 20.32 9.60 15.97
C PRO A 751 18.99 10.23 15.52
N PHE A 752 18.89 11.56 15.58
CA PHE A 752 17.69 12.31 15.15
C PHE A 752 17.30 12.08 13.68
N ARG A 753 18.26 11.74 12.81
CA ARG A 753 18.04 11.43 11.40
C ARG A 753 18.69 10.09 11.07
N TRP A 754 18.03 9.26 10.25
CA TRP A 754 18.71 8.12 9.63
C TRP A 754 19.75 8.60 8.61
N HIS A 755 20.84 7.85 8.51
CA HIS A 755 21.81 7.95 7.43
C HIS A 755 22.17 6.54 6.91
N PRO A 756 22.61 6.43 5.65
CA PRO A 756 23.22 5.21 5.10
C PRO A 756 24.27 4.55 6.02
N SER A 757 24.28 3.22 6.08
CA SER A 757 25.30 2.44 6.79
C SER A 757 26.52 2.17 5.89
N PRO A 758 27.75 2.09 6.43
CA PRO A 758 28.93 1.66 5.68
C PRO A 758 28.77 0.23 5.13
N ALA A 759 29.21 0.01 3.89
CA ALA A 759 29.23 -1.30 3.27
C ALA A 759 30.34 -2.18 3.87
N PRO A 760 30.09 -3.46 4.18
CA PRO A 760 31.12 -4.38 4.68
C PRO A 760 32.30 -4.50 3.71
N SER A 761 33.52 -4.36 4.22
CA SER A 761 34.73 -4.46 3.39
C SER A 761 35.03 -5.91 3.03
N TRP A 762 35.35 -6.15 1.75
CA TRP A 762 35.75 -7.46 1.22
C TRP A 762 37.01 -7.36 0.34
N SER A 763 37.73 -8.46 0.24
CA SER A 763 38.85 -8.66 -0.69
C SER A 763 38.83 -10.10 -1.17
N LEU A 764 38.51 -10.30 -2.44
CA LEU A 764 38.16 -11.60 -3.03
C LEU A 764 38.85 -11.80 -4.38
N THR A 765 38.75 -12.99 -4.97
CA THR A 765 39.41 -13.32 -6.24
C THR A 765 38.40 -13.34 -7.38
N ASP A 766 38.72 -12.67 -8.50
CA ASP A 766 37.91 -12.70 -9.72
C ASP A 766 38.14 -13.97 -10.57
N SER A 767 37.33 -14.15 -11.63
CA SER A 767 37.45 -15.25 -12.59
C SER A 767 38.81 -15.33 -13.28
N GLU A 768 39.48 -14.20 -13.52
CA GLU A 768 40.84 -14.15 -14.09
C GLU A 768 41.89 -14.63 -13.07
N GLY A 769 41.67 -14.39 -11.79
CA GLY A 769 42.59 -14.70 -10.68
C GLY A 769 43.28 -13.48 -10.08
N LYS A 770 42.82 -12.28 -10.42
CA LYS A 770 43.28 -11.04 -9.82
C LYS A 770 42.38 -10.72 -8.61
N THR A 771 42.99 -10.24 -7.54
CA THR A 771 42.24 -9.74 -6.38
C THR A 771 41.38 -8.53 -6.77
N ARG A 772 40.17 -8.46 -6.24
CA ARG A 772 39.33 -7.25 -6.18
C ARG A 772 39.05 -6.94 -4.73
N SER A 773 38.92 -5.67 -4.40
CA SER A 773 38.44 -5.22 -3.09
C SER A 773 37.38 -4.13 -3.23
N LEU A 774 36.55 -3.94 -2.20
CA LEU A 774 35.63 -2.79 -2.16
C LEU A 774 36.39 -1.46 -2.25
N ALA A 775 37.63 -1.41 -1.74
CA ALA A 775 38.48 -0.22 -1.79
C ALA A 775 38.96 0.15 -3.21
N ASP A 776 38.87 -0.77 -4.18
CA ASP A 776 39.15 -0.51 -5.61
C ASP A 776 38.13 0.49 -6.22
N TYR A 777 36.98 0.65 -5.56
CA TYR A 777 35.88 1.51 -5.98
C TYR A 777 35.87 2.86 -5.25
N ASN A 778 36.71 3.08 -4.24
CA ASN A 778 36.75 4.32 -3.45
C ASN A 778 36.75 5.60 -4.33
N GLY A 779 35.87 6.55 -3.98
CA GLY A 779 35.65 7.76 -4.77
C GLY A 779 34.69 7.59 -5.96
N ARG A 780 34.15 6.39 -6.20
CA ARG A 780 33.24 6.06 -7.30
C ARG A 780 32.09 5.15 -6.80
N PRO A 781 30.83 5.38 -7.22
CA PRO A 781 29.74 4.49 -6.85
C PRO A 781 29.86 3.11 -7.54
N VAL A 782 29.33 2.08 -6.89
CA VAL A 782 29.33 0.69 -7.40
C VAL A 782 28.03 -0.03 -7.07
N VAL A 783 27.53 -0.81 -8.04
CA VAL A 783 26.44 -1.78 -7.85
C VAL A 783 27.04 -3.16 -7.61
N ALA A 784 26.76 -3.76 -6.44
CA ALA A 784 27.17 -5.11 -6.08
C ALA A 784 25.98 -6.08 -6.17
N ILE A 785 26.10 -7.10 -7.01
CA ILE A 785 25.09 -8.16 -7.23
C ILE A 785 25.58 -9.45 -6.56
N PHE A 786 24.79 -10.01 -5.65
CA PHE A 786 25.07 -11.29 -4.98
C PHE A 786 24.22 -12.39 -5.60
N TYR A 787 24.86 -13.42 -6.16
CA TYR A 787 24.20 -14.44 -6.96
C TYR A 787 24.61 -15.88 -6.59
N LEU A 788 23.66 -16.81 -6.68
CA LEU A 788 23.73 -18.19 -6.18
C LEU A 788 24.44 -19.18 -7.13
N GLY A 789 25.46 -18.69 -7.86
CA GLY A 789 26.27 -19.49 -8.77
C GLY A 789 25.57 -19.97 -10.05
N TRP A 790 26.31 -20.73 -10.86
CA TRP A 790 25.90 -21.21 -12.18
C TRP A 790 24.67 -22.15 -12.17
N GLY A 791 24.35 -22.74 -11.01
CA GLY A 791 23.20 -23.64 -10.86
C GLY A 791 21.85 -22.92 -10.77
N CYS A 792 21.82 -21.61 -10.50
CA CYS A 792 20.59 -20.85 -10.35
C CYS A 792 20.16 -20.19 -11.66
N LEU A 793 19.00 -20.62 -12.20
CA LEU A 793 18.42 -20.06 -13.41
C LEU A 793 18.12 -18.55 -13.27
N HIS A 794 17.53 -18.14 -12.13
CA HIS A 794 17.17 -16.74 -11.89
C HIS A 794 18.40 -15.82 -11.75
N CYS A 795 19.55 -16.36 -11.31
CA CYS A 795 20.82 -15.62 -11.37
C CYS A 795 21.26 -15.36 -12.81
N ALA A 796 21.16 -16.36 -13.70
CA ALA A 796 21.48 -16.18 -15.11
C ALA A 796 20.54 -15.15 -15.76
N GLU A 797 19.25 -15.18 -15.45
CA GLU A 797 18.27 -14.17 -15.88
C GLU A 797 18.62 -12.76 -15.35
N GLN A 798 19.03 -12.63 -14.09
CA GLN A 798 19.42 -11.33 -13.51
C GLN A 798 20.67 -10.75 -14.19
N LEU A 799 21.71 -11.57 -14.39
CA LEU A 799 22.93 -11.13 -15.09
C LEU A 799 22.64 -10.79 -16.56
N GLN A 800 21.69 -11.49 -17.21
CA GLN A 800 21.19 -11.15 -18.54
C GLN A 800 20.40 -9.82 -18.59
N ALA A 801 19.73 -9.42 -17.51
CA ALA A 801 19.07 -8.13 -17.42
C ALA A 801 20.08 -6.97 -17.22
N PHE A 802 21.07 -7.14 -16.33
CA PHE A 802 22.04 -6.09 -16.01
C PHE A 802 23.12 -5.88 -17.08
N ALA A 803 23.58 -6.93 -17.77
CA ALA A 803 24.67 -6.82 -18.73
C ALA A 803 24.41 -5.84 -19.90
N PRO A 804 23.22 -5.80 -20.54
CA PRO A 804 22.88 -4.77 -21.54
C PRO A 804 22.93 -3.32 -21.02
N GLN A 805 22.74 -3.12 -19.70
CA GLN A 805 22.71 -1.79 -19.08
C GLN A 805 24.07 -1.33 -18.54
N ALA A 806 25.11 -2.17 -18.56
CA ALA A 806 26.42 -1.84 -18.00
C ALA A 806 27.06 -0.57 -18.61
N GLU A 807 26.81 -0.29 -19.90
CA GLU A 807 27.26 0.96 -20.55
C GLU A 807 26.53 2.20 -20.00
N ALA A 808 25.27 2.06 -19.57
CA ALA A 808 24.50 3.15 -18.99
C ALA A 808 24.94 3.45 -17.55
N PHE A 809 25.18 2.41 -16.74
CA PHE A 809 25.82 2.56 -15.41
C PHE A 809 27.21 3.22 -15.53
N ALA A 810 28.05 2.75 -16.45
CA ALA A 810 29.38 3.35 -16.68
C ALA A 810 29.31 4.83 -17.11
N LYS A 811 28.31 5.22 -17.91
CA LYS A 811 28.05 6.64 -18.27
C LYS A 811 27.57 7.47 -17.08
N ALA A 812 26.88 6.87 -16.11
CA ALA A 812 26.53 7.50 -14.84
C ALA A 812 27.70 7.51 -13.83
N GLY A 813 28.87 6.97 -14.20
CA GLY A 813 30.04 6.87 -13.32
C GLY A 813 29.97 5.72 -12.31
N ILE A 814 29.02 4.80 -12.47
CA ILE A 814 28.75 3.66 -11.59
C ILE A 814 29.37 2.39 -12.20
N GLU A 815 30.22 1.70 -11.44
CA GLU A 815 30.71 0.37 -11.85
C GLU A 815 29.76 -0.74 -11.38
N ILE A 816 29.81 -1.92 -12.00
CA ILE A 816 29.06 -3.11 -11.58
C ILE A 816 30.05 -4.20 -11.17
N VAL A 817 29.71 -5.00 -10.17
CA VAL A 817 30.43 -6.20 -9.76
C VAL A 817 29.45 -7.29 -9.35
N ALA A 818 29.72 -8.54 -9.71
CA ALA A 818 28.90 -9.69 -9.32
C ALA A 818 29.71 -10.67 -8.45
N ILE A 819 29.21 -10.96 -7.25
CA ILE A 819 29.82 -11.82 -6.25
C ILE A 819 29.01 -13.13 -6.19
N SER A 820 29.70 -14.25 -6.37
CA SER A 820 29.11 -15.59 -6.48
C SER A 820 29.40 -16.44 -5.25
N SER A 821 28.46 -17.31 -4.90
CA SER A 821 28.69 -18.45 -4.01
C SER A 821 29.59 -19.53 -4.63
N ASP A 822 29.84 -19.49 -5.94
CA ASP A 822 30.72 -20.44 -6.65
C ASP A 822 32.19 -20.26 -6.29
N GLY A 823 32.93 -21.38 -6.30
CA GLY A 823 34.39 -21.38 -6.37
C GLY A 823 34.91 -20.84 -7.72
N LYS A 824 36.15 -20.32 -7.74
CA LYS A 824 36.76 -19.73 -8.95
C LYS A 824 36.71 -20.64 -10.19
N SER A 825 36.82 -21.96 -10.00
CA SER A 825 36.71 -22.99 -11.05
C SER A 825 35.36 -23.00 -11.77
N ASP A 826 34.31 -22.51 -11.12
CA ASP A 826 32.92 -22.67 -11.52
C ASP A 826 32.31 -21.35 -12.03
N LEU A 827 32.93 -20.20 -11.71
CA LEU A 827 32.62 -18.90 -12.33
C LEU A 827 32.61 -18.95 -13.87
N GLN A 828 33.49 -19.75 -14.49
CA GLN A 828 33.51 -19.90 -15.95
C GLN A 828 32.18 -20.46 -16.49
N LYS A 829 31.51 -21.35 -15.74
CA LYS A 829 30.19 -21.88 -16.12
C LYS A 829 29.12 -20.79 -16.12
N SER A 830 29.22 -19.81 -15.22
CA SER A 830 28.35 -18.63 -15.21
C SER A 830 28.53 -17.77 -16.48
N ILE A 831 29.76 -17.68 -17.00
CA ILE A 831 30.07 -16.98 -18.26
C ILE A 831 29.58 -17.79 -19.47
N ASP A 832 29.81 -19.11 -19.48
CA ASP A 832 29.40 -19.99 -20.58
C ASP A 832 27.86 -20.00 -20.76
N LEU A 833 27.09 -19.85 -19.66
CA LEU A 833 25.63 -19.68 -19.67
C LEU A 833 25.14 -18.34 -20.23
N TYR A 834 26.00 -17.32 -20.37
CA TYR A 834 25.66 -16.01 -20.93
C TYR A 834 25.92 -15.95 -22.45
N ASP A 835 25.27 -16.83 -23.23
CA ASP A 835 25.50 -17.03 -24.68
C ASP A 835 26.98 -17.31 -25.06
N GLY A 836 27.83 -17.71 -24.11
CA GLY A 836 29.29 -17.77 -24.30
C GLY A 836 29.97 -16.40 -24.55
N LYS A 837 29.31 -15.29 -24.21
CA LYS A 837 29.85 -13.93 -24.29
C LYS A 837 30.54 -13.57 -22.96
N PRO A 838 31.60 -12.75 -22.97
CA PRO A 838 32.10 -12.16 -21.73
C PRO A 838 31.03 -11.22 -21.14
N LEU A 839 30.80 -11.30 -19.83
CA LEU A 839 30.01 -10.31 -19.11
C LEU A 839 30.79 -8.98 -19.04
N PRO A 840 30.11 -7.82 -19.11
CA PRO A 840 30.76 -6.50 -19.13
C PRO A 840 31.25 -6.01 -17.75
N PHE A 841 31.19 -6.87 -16.73
CA PHE A 841 31.61 -6.59 -15.35
C PHE A 841 32.28 -7.84 -14.74
N PRO A 842 33.18 -7.67 -13.75
CA PRO A 842 33.88 -8.79 -13.12
C PRO A 842 32.95 -9.71 -12.33
N LEU A 843 33.19 -11.02 -12.49
CA LEU A 843 32.67 -12.06 -11.59
C LEU A 843 33.70 -12.35 -10.49
N ILE A 844 33.23 -12.47 -9.24
CA ILE A 844 34.03 -12.68 -8.03
C ILE A 844 33.55 -13.95 -7.31
N SER A 845 34.48 -14.68 -6.69
CA SER A 845 34.22 -15.92 -5.94
C SER A 845 34.27 -15.67 -4.42
N ASP A 846 33.18 -15.98 -3.71
CA ASP A 846 33.08 -16.07 -2.25
C ASP A 846 32.56 -17.46 -1.82
N PRO A 847 33.38 -18.52 -1.96
CA PRO A 847 32.94 -19.90 -1.71
C PRO A 847 32.78 -20.23 -0.22
N ASN A 848 33.24 -19.34 0.67
CA ASN A 848 33.05 -19.45 2.13
C ASN A 848 31.76 -18.75 2.60
N LEU A 849 31.12 -17.96 1.71
CA LEU A 849 29.96 -17.12 2.01
C LEU A 849 30.22 -16.07 3.11
N GLU A 850 31.49 -15.68 3.31
CA GLU A 850 31.88 -14.70 4.34
C GLU A 850 31.36 -13.30 4.01
N THR A 851 31.39 -12.93 2.72
CA THR A 851 30.86 -11.65 2.24
C THR A 851 29.34 -11.70 2.08
N PHE A 852 28.76 -12.84 1.64
CA PHE A 852 27.31 -13.06 1.68
C PHE A 852 26.74 -12.85 3.09
N LYS A 853 27.36 -13.46 4.11
CA LYS A 853 26.96 -13.30 5.52
C LYS A 853 27.19 -11.87 6.02
N ALA A 854 28.32 -11.24 5.69
CA ALA A 854 28.58 -9.85 6.07
C ALA A 854 27.55 -8.84 5.52
N TYR A 855 27.07 -9.05 4.28
CA TYR A 855 26.02 -8.24 3.65
C TYR A 855 24.58 -8.69 3.99
N ARG A 856 24.40 -9.65 4.91
CA ARG A 856 23.08 -10.19 5.31
C ARG A 856 22.30 -10.79 4.13
N VAL A 857 23.03 -11.37 3.17
CA VAL A 857 22.52 -12.06 1.97
C VAL A 857 22.53 -13.58 2.17
N PHE A 858 22.14 -14.01 3.36
CA PHE A 858 22.19 -15.40 3.82
C PHE A 858 20.96 -15.68 4.70
N ASP A 859 20.41 -16.89 4.67
CA ASP A 859 19.39 -17.33 5.63
C ASP A 859 20.06 -18.14 6.74
N ASP A 860 20.17 -17.53 7.92
CA ASP A 860 20.72 -18.17 9.11
C ASP A 860 19.82 -19.30 9.64
N PHE A 861 18.54 -19.37 9.27
CA PHE A 861 17.65 -20.46 9.69
C PHE A 861 17.76 -21.70 8.78
N GLU A 862 17.98 -21.52 7.48
CA GLU A 862 18.10 -22.61 6.49
C GLU A 862 19.58 -22.95 6.14
N ASP A 863 20.54 -22.14 6.60
CA ASP A 863 21.97 -22.17 6.24
C ASP A 863 22.24 -22.04 4.72
N GLN A 864 21.43 -21.22 4.03
CA GLN A 864 21.49 -21.00 2.57
C GLN A 864 21.95 -19.58 2.19
N PRO A 865 22.72 -19.37 1.11
CA PRO A 865 22.88 -18.05 0.50
C PRO A 865 21.57 -17.56 -0.16
N LEU A 866 21.38 -16.24 -0.20
CA LEU A 866 20.25 -15.54 -0.81
C LEU A 866 20.71 -14.67 -2.00
N HIS A 867 19.77 -14.13 -2.77
CA HIS A 867 20.04 -13.11 -3.77
C HIS A 867 20.13 -11.73 -3.11
N GLY A 868 21.00 -10.86 -3.64
CA GLY A 868 21.14 -9.49 -3.16
C GLY A 868 21.57 -8.53 -4.27
N THR A 869 21.19 -7.25 -4.15
CA THR A 869 21.63 -6.19 -5.05
C THR A 869 21.74 -4.90 -4.27
N PHE A 870 22.91 -4.27 -4.28
CA PHE A 870 23.25 -3.11 -3.45
C PHE A 870 23.80 -1.97 -4.31
N LEU A 871 23.38 -0.73 -4.02
CA LEU A 871 24.03 0.48 -4.51
C LEU A 871 24.89 1.06 -3.38
N ILE A 872 26.20 1.14 -3.63
CA ILE A 872 27.18 1.72 -2.71
C ILE A 872 27.69 3.03 -3.32
N ASP A 873 27.76 4.11 -2.54
CA ASP A 873 28.25 5.40 -3.01
C ASP A 873 29.78 5.51 -3.01
N SER A 874 30.27 6.65 -3.49
CA SER A 874 31.70 7.00 -3.56
C SER A 874 32.39 7.12 -2.19
N GLN A 875 31.64 7.14 -1.09
CA GLN A 875 32.15 7.13 0.29
C GLN A 875 32.10 5.73 0.93
N GLY A 876 31.58 4.72 0.20
CA GLY A 876 31.44 3.36 0.70
C GLY A 876 30.17 3.11 1.51
N LEU A 877 29.14 3.96 1.41
CA LEU A 877 27.87 3.80 2.14
C LEU A 877 26.80 3.11 1.28
N ILE A 878 26.02 2.19 1.86
CA ILE A 878 24.89 1.53 1.20
C ILE A 878 23.72 2.52 1.09
N ARG A 879 23.47 3.02 -0.12
CA ARG A 879 22.37 3.96 -0.39
C ARG A 879 21.05 3.27 -0.68
N TRP A 880 21.10 2.09 -1.28
CA TRP A 880 19.94 1.30 -1.67
C TRP A 880 20.28 -0.19 -1.67
N GLN A 881 19.31 -1.05 -1.39
CA GLN A 881 19.46 -2.51 -1.47
C GLN A 881 18.11 -3.21 -1.72
N ASP A 882 18.17 -4.41 -2.31
CA ASP A 882 17.13 -5.44 -2.17
C ASP A 882 17.78 -6.82 -1.93
N THR A 883 17.13 -7.66 -1.14
CA THR A 883 17.66 -8.95 -0.67
C THR A 883 16.54 -9.96 -0.47
N GLY A 884 16.66 -11.17 -1.00
CA GLY A 884 15.60 -12.18 -0.89
C GLY A 884 15.87 -13.51 -1.59
N PHE A 885 14.84 -14.35 -1.68
CA PHE A 885 14.90 -15.61 -2.44
C PHE A 885 14.74 -15.40 -3.95
N GLU A 886 14.10 -14.30 -4.37
CA GLU A 886 14.07 -13.83 -5.75
C GLU A 886 15.17 -12.77 -5.95
N PRO A 887 15.89 -12.76 -7.09
CA PRO A 887 16.81 -11.68 -7.44
C PRO A 887 16.07 -10.41 -7.89
N PHE A 888 16.72 -9.26 -7.75
CA PHE A 888 16.16 -7.98 -8.20
C PHE A 888 16.37 -7.78 -9.71
N MET A 889 15.28 -7.69 -10.47
CA MET A 889 15.29 -7.80 -11.94
C MET A 889 15.18 -6.49 -12.72
N ASP A 890 15.17 -5.32 -12.06
CA ASP A 890 14.94 -4.01 -12.71
C ASP A 890 16.20 -3.11 -12.69
N PRO A 891 17.16 -3.31 -13.62
CA PRO A 891 18.36 -2.48 -13.68
C PRO A 891 18.09 -1.02 -14.04
N GLN A 892 16.96 -0.71 -14.72
CA GLN A 892 16.60 0.67 -15.03
C GLN A 892 16.17 1.41 -13.76
N PHE A 893 15.37 0.78 -12.90
CA PHE A 893 15.02 1.33 -11.60
C PHE A 893 16.25 1.63 -10.74
N VAL A 894 17.25 0.73 -10.70
CA VAL A 894 18.49 0.97 -9.94
C VAL A 894 19.27 2.16 -10.52
N LEU A 895 19.31 2.32 -11.85
CA LEU A 895 19.98 3.45 -12.50
C LEU A 895 19.27 4.78 -12.22
N ASP A 896 17.94 4.82 -12.34
CA ASP A 896 17.12 6.01 -12.10
C ASP A 896 17.17 6.44 -10.61
N GLU A 897 17.11 5.49 -9.69
CA GLU A 897 17.18 5.75 -8.25
C GLU A 897 18.62 6.08 -7.81
N ALA A 898 19.65 5.52 -8.43
CA ALA A 898 21.03 5.95 -8.24
C ALA A 898 21.24 7.40 -8.70
N ALA A 899 20.69 7.78 -9.86
CA ALA A 899 20.72 9.15 -10.36
C ALA A 899 20.01 10.15 -9.43
N ARG A 900 19.11 9.69 -8.55
CA ARG A 900 18.49 10.50 -7.48
C ARG A 900 19.30 10.49 -6.18
N LEU A 901 19.75 9.31 -5.73
CA LEU A 901 20.43 9.12 -4.44
C LEU A 901 21.88 9.60 -4.41
N LEU A 902 22.53 9.76 -5.56
CA LEU A 902 23.94 10.16 -5.71
C LEU A 902 24.12 11.63 -6.14
N GLN A 903 23.04 12.42 -6.19
CA GLN A 903 23.17 13.88 -6.33
C GLN A 903 23.76 14.49 -5.04
N PRO A 904 24.61 15.53 -5.16
CA PRO A 904 25.26 16.20 -4.04
C PRO A 904 24.34 17.14 -3.25
#